data_AF-A0A914GPP9-F1
#
_entry.id   AF-A0A914GPP9-F1
#
_cell.length_a   1.000
_cell.length_b   1.000
_cell.length_c   1.000
_cell.angle_alpha   90.00
_cell.angle_beta   90.00
_cell.angle_gamma   90.00
#
_symmetry.space_group_name_H-M   'P 1'
#
loop_
_entity.id
_entity.type
_entity.pdbx_description
1 polymer ?
#
loop_
_entity_poly.entity_id
_entity_poly.type
_entity_poly.pdbx_seq_one_letter_code
_entity_poly.pdbx_strand_id
1 'polypeptide(L)'
;MKYILINFCFIFVVTNAFRSGVYDSFRRETEVENKFLHIKCAEPVCDGELADIYCRGDILATAWYFNLQDVCPGTRLQLPGETVLKNFDKLPKPINIEDFKEFCSKNFEFVPYLEAARIEDWNPYPAMFKKINNERILFLAHFINRQWPLLSRKFTRDVLFNHTLYPVVPVPNPFFVPGGRFQVYFYWDSFWILKGLLATDMIHSAKNILENFAFIIEYHGFIPNSGHIQLSRRSQPPLFTQMIADYFSKTKDIKFLKTILPLLKKEMQFWENNRTINITLDDKNHFFYQYRSISNCPRPESFLVDFLAAKDQSSLPNEVIWSSLASACESGLDFTSRWFGNPKNRKGIRTNLIIPVDLNVFIVQNFKLISEWSKLFGDYKEAKYYQQKANSLLNSINDVLFDNEDGAWFDYDIHTKLLRKDFYPSNIFPLMINYNDRNYCDKIVKYLEETNIFQFKGGIPSSLDNTSHEQWDYPNSWAPSVHLFVESLSSCPSNYKAKIYAKTTAQKFVLNVLSGVENFEKIWEKYDARFDDGRSGGGGEYLPQFGFGWTNGATLEFIKVFFTVDLDAVDFQNSFVQNFESPVISEEEKGDDSTIVFSVAVMICLLVAEGRRSLYYTNAFEFHVDECLANRTIGKKIRDKCCQDYCSKNTKCYFGQSRRYPLKNDSNDDVCLCYTCRPKEWFRVRNRISSNDTVTIDFPYCTILLPRRANELCHGYCNGGEKCENGRCGVDSNDERTDRCVCHKCPPHDDNFQPVFDPMF
;
A
#
# COMPACT_ATOMS: atom_id res chain seq x y z
N MET A 1 10.29 -13.34 26.06
CA MET A 1 8.92 -13.47 26.61
C MET A 1 8.53 -12.35 27.59
N LYS A 2 9.36 -11.89 28.54
CA LYS A 2 8.99 -10.74 29.42
C LYS A 2 8.82 -9.38 28.72
N TYR A 3 9.45 -9.16 27.55
CA TYR A 3 9.28 -7.94 26.74
C TYR A 3 8.02 -7.92 25.85
N ILE A 4 7.32 -9.05 25.71
CA ILE A 4 6.08 -9.15 24.91
C ILE A 4 4.86 -8.75 25.75
N LEU A 5 4.85 -9.10 27.04
CA LEU A 5 3.77 -8.75 27.98
C LEU A 5 3.70 -7.25 28.31
N ILE A 6 4.84 -6.56 28.37
CA ILE A 6 4.87 -5.12 28.68
C ILE A 6 4.31 -4.29 27.52
N ASN A 7 4.54 -4.71 26.26
CA ASN A 7 3.96 -4.04 25.09
C ASN A 7 2.45 -4.30 24.98
N PHE A 8 1.96 -5.50 25.30
CA PHE A 8 0.51 -5.77 25.31
C PHE A 8 -0.24 -4.93 26.36
N CYS A 9 0.31 -4.74 27.56
CA CYS A 9 -0.29 -3.83 28.55
C CYS A 9 -0.21 -2.35 28.13
N PHE A 10 0.87 -1.91 27.48
CA PHE A 10 0.97 -0.54 26.95
C PHE A 10 -0.01 -0.30 25.78
N ILE A 11 -0.23 -1.31 24.93
CA ILE A 11 -1.21 -1.29 23.83
C ILE A 11 -2.64 -1.11 24.37
N PHE A 12 -2.98 -1.73 25.51
CA PHE A 12 -4.31 -1.59 26.13
C PHE A 12 -4.51 -0.24 26.85
N VAL A 13 -3.44 0.36 27.36
CA VAL A 13 -3.49 1.66 28.05
C VAL A 13 -3.51 2.83 27.05
N VAL A 14 -2.76 2.74 25.94
CA VAL A 14 -2.69 3.81 24.93
C VAL A 14 -3.94 3.84 24.03
N THR A 15 -4.58 2.70 23.76
CA THR A 15 -5.89 2.64 23.07
C THR A 15 -6.99 3.37 23.84
N ASN A 16 -6.92 3.41 25.17
CA ASN A 16 -7.83 4.20 26.00
C ASN A 16 -7.47 5.70 26.05
N ALA A 17 -6.19 6.05 25.97
CA ALA A 17 -5.72 7.42 26.21
C ALA A 17 -6.04 8.42 25.07
N PHE A 18 -6.15 7.98 23.81
CA PHE A 18 -6.58 8.85 22.70
C PHE A 18 -8.11 9.00 22.61
N ARG A 19 -8.88 8.13 23.29
CA ARG A 19 -10.34 8.24 23.43
C ARG A 19 -10.76 9.04 24.68
N SER A 20 -9.92 9.23 25.69
CA SER A 20 -10.39 9.49 27.06
C SER A 20 -11.03 10.86 27.34
N GLY A 21 -10.64 11.95 26.68
CA GLY A 21 -11.03 13.30 27.15
C GLY A 21 -12.53 13.61 27.10
N VAL A 22 -13.23 13.15 26.06
CA VAL A 22 -14.69 13.34 25.89
C VAL A 22 -15.47 12.06 26.17
N TYR A 23 -14.86 10.89 25.99
CA TYR A 23 -15.50 9.61 26.31
C TYR A 23 -15.65 9.41 27.83
N ASP A 24 -14.80 10.01 28.69
CA ASP A 24 -14.90 9.85 30.15
C ASP A 24 -16.07 10.61 30.80
N SER A 25 -16.71 11.57 30.12
CA SER A 25 -17.93 12.20 30.63
C SER A 25 -19.16 11.32 30.40
N PHE A 26 -19.30 10.72 29.22
CA PHE A 26 -20.38 9.77 28.90
C PHE A 26 -20.21 8.39 29.57
N ARG A 27 -18.97 7.97 29.85
CA ARG A 27 -18.66 6.69 30.53
C ARG A 27 -19.30 6.53 31.92
N ARG A 28 -19.74 7.63 32.54
CA ARG A 28 -20.34 7.62 33.88
C ARG A 28 -21.87 7.51 33.86
N GLU A 29 -22.50 7.59 32.70
CA GLU A 29 -23.95 7.52 32.57
C GLU A 29 -24.38 6.07 32.22
N THR A 30 -25.17 5.46 33.10
CA THR A 30 -25.68 4.08 32.92
C THR A 30 -26.97 4.03 32.11
N GLU A 31 -27.54 5.19 31.78
CA GLU A 31 -28.83 5.38 31.14
C GLU A 31 -28.71 6.44 30.04
N VAL A 32 -29.34 6.22 28.88
CA VAL A 32 -29.40 7.24 27.82
C VAL A 32 -30.65 8.11 28.02
N GLU A 33 -30.47 9.40 28.30
CA GLU A 33 -31.58 10.36 28.29
C GLU A 33 -32.10 10.58 26.85
N ASN A 34 -33.43 10.65 26.68
CA ASN A 34 -34.13 10.82 25.38
C ASN A 34 -33.62 12.00 24.52
N LYS A 35 -32.94 12.99 25.12
CA LYS A 35 -32.47 14.19 24.41
C LYS A 35 -31.26 13.92 23.50
N PHE A 36 -30.48 12.86 23.74
CA PHE A 36 -29.37 12.44 22.88
C PHE A 36 -29.84 11.65 21.65
N LEU A 37 -30.97 10.94 21.76
CA LEU A 37 -31.49 9.99 20.78
C LEU A 37 -32.13 10.63 19.53
N HIS A 38 -32.21 11.95 19.43
CA HIS A 38 -32.99 12.60 18.37
C HIS A 38 -32.15 13.57 17.51
N ILE A 39 -31.08 13.05 16.90
CA ILE A 39 -30.46 13.73 15.77
C ILE A 39 -31.41 13.62 14.58
N LYS A 40 -31.86 14.75 14.02
CA LYS A 40 -32.68 14.78 12.80
C LYS A 40 -31.82 14.40 11.58
N CYS A 41 -31.60 13.10 11.41
CA CYS A 41 -30.86 12.52 10.29
C CYS A 41 -31.85 12.08 9.20
N ALA A 42 -32.09 12.93 8.21
CA ALA A 42 -33.01 12.64 7.11
C ALA A 42 -32.30 12.04 5.89
N GLU A 43 -31.04 12.43 5.66
CA GLU A 43 -30.20 12.04 4.54
C GLU A 43 -28.90 11.41 5.08
N PRO A 44 -28.92 10.13 5.49
CA PRO A 44 -27.70 9.42 5.90
C PRO A 44 -26.75 9.18 4.71
N VAL A 45 -25.49 8.84 4.99
CA VAL A 45 -24.49 8.41 3.98
C VAL A 45 -24.71 6.99 3.45
N CYS A 46 -25.85 6.38 3.77
CA CYS A 46 -26.24 5.06 3.28
C CYS A 46 -27.75 4.84 3.31
N ASP A 47 -28.27 4.09 2.33
CA ASP A 47 -29.70 3.83 2.12
C ASP A 47 -30.02 2.32 2.22
N GLY A 48 -31.29 1.97 2.12
CA GLY A 48 -31.78 0.59 2.09
C GLY A 48 -32.44 0.15 3.40
N GLU A 49 -32.91 -1.09 3.43
CA GLU A 49 -33.73 -1.65 4.53
C GLU A 49 -33.01 -1.70 5.88
N LEU A 50 -31.67 -1.71 5.86
CA LEU A 50 -30.84 -1.76 7.06
C LEU A 50 -30.33 -0.38 7.51
N ALA A 51 -30.72 0.70 6.82
CA ALA A 51 -30.21 2.04 7.12
C ALA A 51 -30.59 2.51 8.54
N ASP A 52 -31.80 2.23 9.01
CA ASP A 52 -32.24 2.63 10.37
C ASP A 52 -31.58 1.83 11.50
N ILE A 53 -30.75 0.83 11.16
CA ILE A 53 -29.97 0.04 12.10
C ILE A 53 -28.50 0.44 12.05
N TYR A 54 -27.91 0.52 10.84
CA TYR A 54 -26.46 0.69 10.65
C TYR A 54 -26.02 2.09 10.23
N CYS A 55 -26.93 2.92 9.74
CA CYS A 55 -26.62 4.22 9.13
C CYS A 55 -27.08 5.41 9.95
N ARG A 56 -28.25 5.25 10.58
CA ARG A 56 -28.91 6.27 11.39
C ARG A 56 -29.79 5.59 12.43
N GLY A 57 -30.47 6.41 13.23
CA GLY A 57 -31.46 5.94 14.18
C GLY A 57 -30.88 5.62 15.56
N ASP A 58 -31.79 5.26 16.45
CA ASP A 58 -31.52 5.20 17.88
C ASP A 58 -30.64 4.01 18.26
N ILE A 59 -30.70 2.88 17.53
CA ILE A 59 -29.82 1.72 17.76
C ILE A 59 -28.35 2.14 17.63
N LEU A 60 -28.00 2.80 16.52
CA LEU A 60 -26.65 3.28 16.27
C LEU A 60 -26.23 4.31 17.31
N ALA A 61 -27.09 5.29 17.61
CA ALA A 61 -26.80 6.33 18.59
C ALA A 61 -26.58 5.75 20.00
N THR A 62 -27.42 4.82 20.43
CA THR A 62 -27.30 4.12 21.72
C THR A 62 -26.02 3.28 21.79
N ALA A 63 -25.65 2.59 20.70
CA ALA A 63 -24.41 1.83 20.66
C ALA A 63 -23.19 2.73 20.85
N TRP A 64 -23.12 3.86 20.14
CA TRP A 64 -22.03 4.81 20.31
C TRP A 64 -22.00 5.45 21.70
N TYR A 65 -23.16 5.78 22.26
CA TYR A 65 -23.27 6.35 23.60
C TYR A 65 -22.71 5.40 24.68
N PHE A 66 -23.06 4.11 24.61
CA PHE A 66 -22.55 3.09 25.53
C PHE A 66 -21.17 2.54 25.17
N ASN A 67 -20.52 3.05 24.13
CA ASN A 67 -19.25 2.55 23.59
C ASN A 67 -19.32 1.05 23.24
N LEU A 68 -20.43 0.64 22.62
CA LEU A 68 -20.72 -0.71 22.13
C LEU A 68 -20.74 -0.78 20.59
N GLN A 69 -20.32 0.26 19.88
CA GLN A 69 -20.31 0.31 18.40
C GLN A 69 -19.52 -0.82 17.73
N ASP A 70 -18.53 -1.38 18.42
CA ASP A 70 -17.70 -2.49 17.92
C ASP A 70 -18.39 -3.86 18.12
N VAL A 71 -19.46 -3.91 18.93
CA VAL A 71 -20.23 -5.13 19.26
C VAL A 71 -21.72 -5.03 18.91
N CYS A 72 -22.23 -3.84 18.57
CA CYS A 72 -23.63 -3.63 18.24
C CYS A 72 -23.80 -2.36 17.38
N PRO A 73 -24.54 -2.42 16.26
CA PRO A 73 -25.12 -3.62 15.65
C PRO A 73 -24.03 -4.60 15.16
N GLY A 74 -24.31 -5.91 15.20
CA GLY A 74 -23.33 -6.95 14.83
C GLY A 74 -23.13 -7.12 13.32
N THR A 75 -22.33 -8.11 12.90
CA THR A 75 -22.04 -8.35 11.47
C THR A 75 -23.14 -9.09 10.73
N ARG A 76 -24.11 -9.67 11.44
CA ARG A 76 -25.31 -10.30 10.88
C ARG A 76 -26.50 -10.11 11.79
N LEU A 77 -27.67 -9.96 11.19
CA LEU A 77 -28.96 -9.96 11.88
C LEU A 77 -29.43 -11.40 12.15
N GLN A 78 -29.90 -11.64 13.37
CA GLN A 78 -30.57 -12.90 13.74
C GLN A 78 -32.06 -12.90 13.33
N LEU A 79 -32.65 -11.72 13.16
CA LEU A 79 -34.05 -11.51 12.81
C LEU A 79 -34.17 -10.47 11.68
N PRO A 80 -35.25 -10.46 10.89
CA PRO A 80 -35.46 -9.41 9.88
C PRO A 80 -35.37 -7.99 10.47
N GLY A 81 -34.83 -7.04 9.70
CA GLY A 81 -34.55 -5.67 10.18
C GLY A 81 -35.75 -4.97 10.82
N GLU A 82 -36.94 -5.12 10.23
CA GLU A 82 -38.19 -4.56 10.78
C GLU A 82 -38.50 -5.11 12.20
N THR A 83 -38.22 -6.39 12.44
CA THR A 83 -38.41 -7.02 13.74
C THR A 83 -37.38 -6.52 14.75
N VAL A 84 -36.13 -6.32 14.33
CA VAL A 84 -35.07 -5.76 15.17
C VAL A 84 -35.44 -4.34 15.63
N LEU A 85 -35.93 -3.50 14.73
CA LEU A 85 -36.41 -2.15 15.06
C LEU A 85 -37.56 -2.19 16.07
N LYS A 86 -38.58 -3.04 15.84
CA LYS A 86 -39.69 -3.24 16.79
C LYS A 86 -39.25 -3.77 18.15
N ASN A 87 -38.19 -4.56 18.20
CA ASN A 87 -37.63 -5.06 19.45
C ASN A 87 -36.91 -3.94 20.22
N PHE A 88 -36.22 -3.04 19.51
CA PHE A 88 -35.57 -1.88 20.10
C PHE A 88 -36.59 -0.91 20.70
N ASP A 89 -37.69 -0.64 19.99
CA ASP A 89 -38.77 0.25 20.46
C ASP A 89 -39.45 -0.21 21.75
N LYS A 90 -39.34 -1.51 22.08
CA LYS A 90 -39.90 -2.10 23.30
C LYS A 90 -38.99 -1.99 24.52
N LEU A 91 -37.75 -1.50 24.37
CA LEU A 91 -36.84 -1.37 25.50
C LEU A 91 -37.39 -0.37 26.54
N PRO A 92 -37.23 -0.66 27.84
CA PRO A 92 -37.59 0.29 28.90
C PRO A 92 -36.88 1.64 28.70
N LYS A 93 -37.59 2.74 28.93
CA LYS A 93 -37.03 4.10 28.85
C LYS A 93 -36.92 4.71 30.26
N PRO A 94 -35.79 5.35 30.63
CA PRO A 94 -34.56 5.49 29.84
C PRO A 94 -33.86 4.14 29.62
N ILE A 95 -33.21 3.99 28.46
CA ILE A 95 -32.54 2.72 28.09
C ILE A 95 -31.29 2.60 28.97
N ASN A 96 -31.17 1.51 29.72
CA ASN A 96 -29.94 1.17 30.45
C ASN A 96 -29.04 0.24 29.63
N ILE A 97 -27.76 0.20 29.98
CA ILE A 97 -26.74 -0.55 29.23
C ILE A 97 -26.97 -2.07 29.22
N GLU A 98 -27.52 -2.65 30.29
CA GLU A 98 -27.72 -4.11 30.38
C GLU A 98 -28.89 -4.57 29.51
N ASP A 99 -30.00 -3.83 29.51
CA ASP A 99 -31.13 -4.07 28.60
C ASP A 99 -30.70 -3.93 27.14
N PHE A 100 -29.83 -2.96 26.82
CA PHE A 100 -29.32 -2.78 25.46
C PHE A 100 -28.35 -3.91 25.06
N LYS A 101 -27.50 -4.40 25.96
CA LYS A 101 -26.66 -5.59 25.69
C LYS A 101 -27.50 -6.84 25.45
N GLU A 102 -28.56 -7.03 26.22
CA GLU A 102 -29.50 -8.14 26.01
C GLU A 102 -30.24 -8.00 24.67
N PHE A 103 -30.65 -6.79 24.31
CA PHE A 103 -31.17 -6.51 22.97
C PHE A 103 -30.17 -6.88 21.88
N CYS A 104 -28.91 -6.45 22.00
CA CYS A 104 -27.88 -6.72 21.00
C CYS A 104 -27.64 -8.22 20.82
N SER A 105 -27.53 -8.98 21.92
CA SER A 105 -27.28 -10.44 21.86
C SER A 105 -28.44 -11.25 21.30
N LYS A 106 -29.68 -10.76 21.40
CA LYS A 106 -30.88 -11.40 20.83
C LYS A 106 -31.12 -11.08 19.35
N ASN A 107 -30.57 -9.97 18.85
CA ASN A 107 -30.89 -9.47 17.51
C ASN A 107 -29.70 -9.52 16.54
N PHE A 108 -28.47 -9.55 17.04
CA PHE A 108 -27.27 -9.54 16.22
C PHE A 108 -26.30 -10.66 16.60
N GLU A 109 -25.46 -11.04 15.65
CA GLU A 109 -24.36 -11.96 15.86
C GLU A 109 -23.09 -11.51 15.12
N PHE A 110 -21.96 -12.10 15.49
CA PHE A 110 -20.66 -11.86 14.87
C PHE A 110 -20.23 -13.10 14.10
N VAL A 111 -20.59 -13.14 12.83
CA VAL A 111 -20.14 -14.18 11.91
C VAL A 111 -19.24 -13.60 10.82
N PRO A 112 -18.20 -14.35 10.39
CA PRO A 112 -17.42 -13.98 9.21
C PRO A 112 -18.31 -13.98 7.96
N TYR A 113 -18.41 -12.84 7.29
CA TYR A 113 -19.10 -12.72 5.99
C TYR A 113 -18.16 -12.94 4.80
N LEU A 114 -16.87 -13.18 5.06
CA LEU A 114 -15.84 -13.46 4.05
C LEU A 114 -15.06 -14.71 4.37
N GLU A 115 -14.56 -15.34 3.32
CA GLU A 115 -13.59 -16.43 3.39
C GLU A 115 -12.43 -16.17 2.43
N ALA A 116 -11.30 -16.85 2.64
CA ALA A 116 -10.16 -16.76 1.74
C ALA A 116 -10.55 -17.29 0.35
N ALA A 117 -10.14 -16.57 -0.71
CA ALA A 117 -10.36 -17.02 -2.07
C ALA A 117 -9.19 -17.87 -2.57
N ARG A 118 -9.49 -18.87 -3.38
CA ARG A 118 -8.47 -19.57 -4.16
C ARG A 118 -8.20 -18.75 -5.42
N ILE A 119 -6.94 -18.40 -5.65
CA ILE A 119 -6.52 -17.66 -6.83
C ILE A 119 -5.83 -18.62 -7.81
N GLU A 120 -6.44 -18.82 -8.98
CA GLU A 120 -6.02 -19.83 -9.94
C GLU A 120 -4.84 -19.39 -10.80
N ASP A 121 -4.75 -18.10 -11.13
CA ASP A 121 -3.73 -17.52 -11.99
C ASP A 121 -2.53 -16.94 -11.21
N TRP A 122 -2.45 -17.18 -9.90
CA TRP A 122 -1.30 -16.76 -9.11
C TRP A 122 -0.07 -17.60 -9.47
N ASN A 123 0.97 -16.93 -9.97
CA ASN A 123 2.26 -17.52 -10.26
C ASN A 123 3.32 -16.95 -9.31
N PRO A 124 4.05 -17.78 -8.54
CA PRO A 124 5.14 -17.28 -7.67
C PRO A 124 6.33 -16.66 -8.43
N TYR A 125 6.48 -16.98 -9.72
CA TYR A 125 7.56 -16.51 -10.61
C TYR A 125 7.00 -15.94 -11.93
N PRO A 126 6.28 -14.80 -11.90
CA PRO A 126 5.72 -14.17 -13.10
C PRO A 126 6.82 -13.70 -14.07
N ALA A 127 6.45 -13.45 -15.33
CA ALA A 127 7.43 -13.23 -16.40
C ALA A 127 8.32 -12.01 -16.14
N MET A 128 7.74 -10.95 -15.55
CA MET A 128 8.45 -9.72 -15.17
C MET A 128 9.69 -9.98 -14.31
N PHE A 129 9.67 -10.99 -13.44
CA PHE A 129 10.75 -11.22 -12.48
C PHE A 129 12.06 -11.61 -13.15
N LYS A 130 12.00 -12.23 -14.33
CA LYS A 130 13.18 -12.57 -15.15
C LYS A 130 13.89 -11.32 -15.68
N LYS A 131 13.20 -10.18 -15.75
CA LYS A 131 13.75 -8.91 -16.20
C LYS A 131 14.37 -8.08 -15.06
N ILE A 132 14.26 -8.53 -13.81
CA ILE A 132 14.78 -7.79 -12.64
C ILE A 132 16.20 -8.29 -12.33
N ASN A 133 17.20 -7.44 -12.59
CA ASN A 133 18.61 -7.81 -12.37
C ASN A 133 19.08 -7.58 -10.92
N ASN A 134 18.43 -6.67 -10.17
CA ASN A 134 18.82 -6.37 -8.80
C ASN A 134 18.19 -7.39 -7.83
N GLU A 135 19.03 -8.20 -7.18
CA GLU A 135 18.58 -9.27 -6.27
C GLU A 135 17.72 -8.77 -5.11
N ARG A 136 18.00 -7.58 -4.56
CA ARG A 136 17.20 -7.00 -3.47
C ARG A 136 15.81 -6.57 -3.96
N ILE A 137 15.73 -6.03 -5.16
CA ILE A 137 14.45 -5.67 -5.78
C ILE A 137 13.66 -6.91 -6.18
N LEU A 138 14.33 -7.94 -6.68
CA LEU A 138 13.70 -9.23 -6.96
C LEU A 138 13.16 -9.88 -5.68
N PHE A 139 13.91 -9.81 -4.58
CA PHE A 139 13.44 -10.23 -3.25
C PHE A 139 12.16 -9.48 -2.84
N LEU A 140 12.14 -8.15 -2.97
CA LEU A 140 10.94 -7.35 -2.68
C LEU A 140 9.76 -7.75 -3.57
N ALA A 141 9.98 -7.92 -4.88
CA ALA A 141 8.92 -8.34 -5.81
C ALA A 141 8.33 -9.71 -5.42
N HIS A 142 9.17 -10.67 -5.02
CA HIS A 142 8.72 -11.95 -4.48
C HIS A 142 7.93 -11.81 -3.18
N PHE A 143 8.40 -10.96 -2.26
CA PHE A 143 7.73 -10.71 -0.99
C PHE A 143 6.32 -10.14 -1.20
N ILE A 144 6.19 -9.16 -2.11
CA ILE A 144 4.92 -8.55 -2.47
C ILE A 144 4.00 -9.56 -3.15
N ASN A 145 4.49 -10.32 -4.14
CA ASN A 145 3.67 -11.27 -4.89
C ASN A 145 3.06 -12.37 -3.99
N ARG A 146 3.73 -12.72 -2.87
CA ARG A 146 3.19 -13.65 -1.85
C ARG A 146 2.06 -13.06 -1.01
N GLN A 147 1.84 -11.75 -1.04
CA GLN A 147 0.73 -11.12 -0.33
C GLN A 147 -0.61 -11.32 -1.04
N TRP A 148 -0.62 -11.52 -2.38
CA TRP A 148 -1.88 -11.60 -3.14
C TRP A 148 -2.82 -12.70 -2.63
N PRO A 149 -2.38 -13.97 -2.42
CA PRO A 149 -3.25 -14.98 -1.83
C PRO A 149 -3.77 -14.59 -0.44
N LEU A 150 -2.95 -13.92 0.37
CA LEU A 150 -3.30 -13.50 1.74
C LEU A 150 -4.35 -12.38 1.77
N LEU A 151 -4.36 -11.51 0.76
CA LEU A 151 -5.32 -10.41 0.60
C LEU A 151 -6.59 -10.81 -0.16
N SER A 152 -6.62 -12.01 -0.74
CA SER A 152 -7.77 -12.46 -1.53
C SER A 152 -8.94 -12.87 -0.64
N ARG A 153 -10.14 -12.44 -1.01
CA ARG A 153 -11.39 -12.73 -0.30
C ARG A 153 -12.51 -13.06 -1.28
N LYS A 154 -13.51 -13.77 -0.79
CA LYS A 154 -14.83 -13.93 -1.43
C LYS A 154 -15.91 -13.96 -0.36
N PHE A 155 -17.14 -13.59 -0.73
CA PHE A 155 -18.28 -13.71 0.16
C PHE A 155 -18.64 -15.16 0.42
N THR A 156 -19.04 -15.47 1.65
CA THR A 156 -19.53 -16.81 2.00
C THR A 156 -20.87 -17.08 1.31
N ARG A 157 -21.23 -18.35 1.16
CA ARG A 157 -22.53 -18.73 0.59
C ARG A 157 -23.70 -18.14 1.36
N ASP A 158 -23.62 -18.08 2.69
CA ASP A 158 -24.70 -17.53 3.52
C ASP A 158 -24.97 -16.06 3.17
N VAL A 159 -23.92 -15.26 2.96
CA VAL A 159 -24.07 -13.85 2.56
C VAL A 159 -24.72 -13.73 1.18
N LEU A 160 -24.37 -14.59 0.22
CA LEU A 160 -24.95 -14.55 -1.12
C LEU A 160 -26.46 -14.90 -1.10
N PHE A 161 -26.88 -15.86 -0.28
CA PHE A 161 -28.28 -16.29 -0.19
C PHE A 161 -29.13 -15.42 0.74
N ASN A 162 -28.55 -14.89 1.81
CA ASN A 162 -29.23 -14.14 2.87
C ASN A 162 -28.71 -12.70 3.01
N HIS A 163 -28.35 -12.06 1.89
CA HIS A 163 -27.70 -10.74 1.86
C HIS A 163 -28.46 -9.64 2.62
N THR A 164 -29.79 -9.72 2.73
CA THR A 164 -30.61 -8.76 3.48
C THR A 164 -30.38 -8.79 5.00
N LEU A 165 -29.67 -9.79 5.52
CA LEU A 165 -29.29 -9.90 6.93
C LEU A 165 -27.90 -9.34 7.23
N TYR A 166 -27.15 -8.91 6.21
CA TYR A 166 -25.78 -8.46 6.36
C TYR A 166 -25.61 -6.99 5.97
N PRO A 167 -24.80 -6.21 6.72
CA PRO A 167 -24.51 -4.82 6.41
C PRO A 167 -23.42 -4.68 5.32
N VAL A 168 -23.45 -5.53 4.29
CA VAL A 168 -22.47 -5.56 3.19
C VAL A 168 -23.16 -5.72 1.84
N VAL A 169 -22.51 -5.21 0.80
CA VAL A 169 -22.90 -5.35 -0.60
C VAL A 169 -22.07 -6.47 -1.21
N PRO A 170 -22.64 -7.68 -1.41
CA PRO A 170 -21.89 -8.79 -1.97
C PRO A 170 -21.61 -8.62 -3.46
N VAL A 171 -20.47 -9.16 -3.90
CA VAL A 171 -20.09 -9.25 -5.32
C VAL A 171 -19.85 -10.71 -5.72
N PRO A 172 -20.05 -11.07 -7.01
CA PRO A 172 -20.06 -12.47 -7.43
C PRO A 172 -18.68 -13.14 -7.49
N ASN A 173 -17.61 -12.38 -7.78
CA ASN A 173 -16.28 -12.93 -8.00
C ASN A 173 -15.34 -12.67 -6.80
N PRO A 174 -14.26 -13.48 -6.65
CA PRO A 174 -13.17 -13.15 -5.74
C PRO A 174 -12.61 -11.75 -5.97
N PHE A 175 -12.21 -11.10 -4.87
CA PHE A 175 -11.61 -9.77 -4.88
C PHE A 175 -10.43 -9.70 -3.91
N PHE A 176 -9.77 -8.56 -3.87
CA PHE A 176 -8.61 -8.30 -3.01
C PHE A 176 -8.91 -7.11 -2.11
N VAL A 177 -8.56 -7.25 -0.84
CA VAL A 177 -8.74 -6.19 0.16
C VAL A 177 -7.49 -5.32 0.27
N PRO A 178 -7.60 -4.07 0.76
CA PRO A 178 -6.42 -3.28 1.09
C PRO A 178 -5.55 -3.97 2.16
N GLY A 179 -6.15 -4.55 3.21
CA GLY A 179 -5.43 -5.26 4.27
C GLY A 179 -5.58 -4.62 5.65
N GLY A 180 -5.05 -5.28 6.67
CA GLY A 180 -5.24 -4.87 8.07
C GLY A 180 -6.71 -4.90 8.48
N ARG A 181 -7.26 -3.82 9.01
CA ARG A 181 -8.68 -3.71 9.38
C ARG A 181 -9.64 -3.63 8.18
N PHE A 182 -9.15 -3.29 7.00
CA PHE A 182 -9.96 -3.12 5.79
C PHE A 182 -10.18 -4.49 5.14
N GLN A 183 -11.29 -5.11 5.49
CA GLN A 183 -11.58 -6.50 5.12
C GLN A 183 -12.53 -6.64 3.92
N VAL A 184 -13.03 -5.56 3.32
CA VAL A 184 -13.85 -5.60 2.09
C VAL A 184 -13.13 -4.83 0.97
N TYR A 185 -13.56 -4.99 -0.28
CA TYR A 185 -13.03 -4.21 -1.41
C TYR A 185 -13.25 -2.71 -1.19
N PHE A 186 -12.29 -1.89 -1.62
CA PHE A 186 -12.39 -0.43 -1.68
C PHE A 186 -12.16 0.02 -3.12
N TYR A 187 -12.89 1.04 -3.56
CA TYR A 187 -12.96 1.39 -4.97
C TYR A 187 -11.59 1.86 -5.50
N TRP A 188 -11.06 2.99 -5.03
CA TRP A 188 -9.83 3.52 -5.61
C TRP A 188 -8.59 2.67 -5.28
N ASP A 189 -8.53 2.02 -4.11
CA ASP A 189 -7.47 1.07 -3.73
C ASP A 189 -7.30 -0.04 -4.78
N SER A 190 -8.43 -0.49 -5.34
CA SER A 190 -8.46 -1.55 -6.34
C SER A 190 -7.77 -1.16 -7.64
N PHE A 191 -7.56 0.14 -7.91
CA PHE A 191 -6.79 0.60 -9.07
C PHE A 191 -5.34 0.11 -9.00
N TRP A 192 -4.68 0.38 -7.88
CA TRP A 192 -3.29 -0.04 -7.68
C TRP A 192 -3.19 -1.54 -7.49
N ILE A 193 -4.15 -2.17 -6.79
CA ILE A 193 -4.19 -3.63 -6.72
C ILE A 193 -4.26 -4.24 -8.12
N LEU A 194 -5.15 -3.76 -8.99
CA LEU A 194 -5.28 -4.21 -10.37
C LEU A 194 -3.97 -4.02 -11.16
N LYS A 195 -3.30 -2.87 -11.04
CA LYS A 195 -1.97 -2.67 -11.64
C LYS A 195 -0.95 -3.72 -11.19
N GLY A 196 -0.91 -3.99 -9.88
CA GLY A 196 -0.06 -5.02 -9.29
C GLY A 196 -0.35 -6.42 -9.85
N LEU A 197 -1.63 -6.79 -9.93
CA LEU A 197 -2.08 -8.06 -10.50
C LEU A 197 -1.66 -8.19 -11.96
N LEU A 198 -1.84 -7.14 -12.77
CA LEU A 198 -1.42 -7.11 -14.17
C LEU A 198 0.11 -7.18 -14.34
N ALA A 199 0.87 -6.57 -13.44
CA ALA A 199 2.33 -6.64 -13.42
C ALA A 199 2.85 -8.05 -13.07
N THR A 200 2.08 -8.84 -12.32
CA THR A 200 2.37 -10.24 -11.99
C THR A 200 1.59 -11.26 -12.84
N ASP A 201 1.11 -10.85 -14.01
CA ASP A 201 0.42 -11.68 -15.00
C ASP A 201 -0.89 -12.36 -14.49
N MET A 202 -1.50 -11.83 -13.43
CA MET A 202 -2.76 -12.31 -12.84
C MET A 202 -3.97 -11.67 -13.54
N ILE A 203 -4.10 -11.95 -14.83
CA ILE A 203 -5.09 -11.33 -15.73
C ILE A 203 -6.54 -11.72 -15.37
N HIS A 204 -6.77 -12.97 -14.98
CA HIS A 204 -8.11 -13.45 -14.61
C HIS A 204 -8.55 -12.82 -13.29
N SER A 205 -7.64 -12.75 -12.31
CA SER A 205 -7.87 -12.03 -11.05
C SER A 205 -8.18 -10.54 -11.27
N ALA A 206 -7.46 -9.87 -12.16
CA ALA A 206 -7.76 -8.48 -12.54
C ALA A 206 -9.15 -8.36 -13.17
N LYS A 207 -9.54 -9.28 -14.06
CA LYS A 207 -10.88 -9.30 -14.67
C LYS A 207 -11.99 -9.47 -13.63
N ASN A 208 -11.80 -10.31 -12.61
CA ASN A 208 -12.77 -10.48 -11.53
C ASN A 208 -13.07 -9.17 -10.79
N ILE A 209 -12.06 -8.35 -10.51
CA ILE A 209 -12.25 -7.00 -9.92
C ILE A 209 -13.12 -6.14 -10.84
N LEU A 210 -12.82 -6.13 -12.14
CA LEU A 210 -13.54 -5.32 -13.12
C LEU A 210 -15.00 -5.74 -13.26
N GLU A 211 -15.26 -7.06 -13.28
CA GLU A 211 -16.61 -7.61 -13.34
C GLU A 211 -17.40 -7.36 -12.05
N ASN A 212 -16.75 -7.37 -10.88
CA ASN A 212 -17.38 -7.00 -9.62
C ASN A 212 -17.80 -5.53 -9.61
N PHE A 213 -16.96 -4.61 -10.08
CA PHE A 213 -17.33 -3.20 -10.19
C PHE A 213 -18.37 -2.94 -11.27
N ALA A 214 -18.31 -3.66 -12.40
CA ALA A 214 -19.34 -3.65 -13.41
C ALA A 214 -20.71 -4.09 -12.85
N PHE A 215 -20.71 -5.17 -12.06
CA PHE A 215 -21.89 -5.63 -11.32
C PHE A 215 -22.41 -4.51 -10.42
N ILE A 216 -21.57 -3.93 -9.57
CA ILE A 216 -21.96 -2.83 -8.67
C ILE A 216 -22.57 -1.65 -9.42
N ILE A 217 -21.96 -1.17 -10.51
CA ILE A 217 -22.50 -0.07 -11.33
C ILE A 217 -23.87 -0.46 -11.92
N GLU A 218 -24.07 -1.72 -12.27
CA GLU A 218 -25.36 -2.16 -12.80
C GLU A 218 -26.48 -2.03 -11.76
N TYR A 219 -26.22 -2.37 -10.50
CA TYR A 219 -27.22 -2.27 -9.42
C TYR A 219 -27.33 -0.87 -8.79
N HIS A 220 -26.20 -0.22 -8.51
CA HIS A 220 -26.15 1.05 -7.76
C HIS A 220 -26.02 2.29 -8.64
N GLY A 221 -25.66 2.13 -9.92
CA GLY A 221 -25.42 3.24 -10.86
C GLY A 221 -24.03 3.88 -10.75
N PHE A 222 -23.27 3.59 -9.70
CA PHE A 222 -21.90 4.02 -9.47
C PHE A 222 -21.21 3.04 -8.52
N ILE A 223 -19.89 3.18 -8.34
CA ILE A 223 -19.12 2.36 -7.39
C ILE A 223 -19.04 3.10 -6.04
N PRO A 224 -19.57 2.55 -4.94
CA PRO A 224 -19.43 3.15 -3.63
C PRO A 224 -17.99 3.02 -3.12
N ASN A 225 -17.64 3.79 -2.10
CA ASN A 225 -16.33 3.78 -1.47
C ASN A 225 -15.85 2.35 -1.13
N SER A 226 -16.74 1.52 -0.58
CA SER A 226 -16.49 0.10 -0.31
C SER A 226 -17.80 -0.68 -0.20
N GLY A 227 -17.71 -2.01 -0.18
CA GLY A 227 -18.84 -2.93 -0.05
C GLY A 227 -19.50 -2.99 1.33
N HIS A 228 -19.30 -2.01 2.22
CA HIS A 228 -20.08 -1.88 3.45
C HIS A 228 -21.32 -1.02 3.20
N ILE A 229 -22.47 -1.40 3.77
CA ILE A 229 -23.69 -0.61 3.62
C ILE A 229 -23.49 0.82 4.11
N GLN A 230 -22.72 1.02 5.19
CA GLN A 230 -22.37 2.32 5.78
C GLN A 230 -21.69 3.30 4.82
N LEU A 231 -21.18 2.78 3.71
CA LEU A 231 -20.38 3.49 2.71
C LEU A 231 -21.12 3.60 1.35
N SER A 232 -22.37 3.12 1.27
CA SER A 232 -23.09 2.85 0.02
C SER A 232 -23.56 4.06 -0.79
N ARG A 233 -23.68 5.27 -0.20
CA ARG A 233 -24.09 6.49 -0.94
C ARG A 233 -22.96 7.42 -1.33
N ARG A 234 -21.72 7.14 -0.90
CA ARG A 234 -20.55 7.93 -1.27
C ARG A 234 -19.61 7.11 -2.13
N SER A 235 -19.06 7.75 -3.15
CA SER A 235 -18.10 7.11 -4.06
C SER A 235 -16.68 7.12 -3.48
N GLN A 236 -15.71 6.89 -4.35
CA GLN A 236 -14.30 7.24 -4.21
C GLN A 236 -13.79 7.82 -5.54
N PRO A 237 -12.51 8.26 -5.65
CA PRO A 237 -11.96 8.76 -6.90
C PRO A 237 -12.24 7.82 -8.10
N PRO A 238 -12.84 8.31 -9.21
CA PRO A 238 -13.46 7.47 -10.22
C PRO A 238 -12.47 6.88 -11.22
N LEU A 239 -11.70 5.88 -10.77
CA LEU A 239 -10.61 5.26 -11.50
C LEU A 239 -11.00 3.99 -12.29
N PHE A 240 -12.28 3.60 -12.30
CA PHE A 240 -12.72 2.38 -12.99
C PHE A 240 -12.46 2.42 -14.51
N THR A 241 -12.63 3.58 -15.15
CA THR A 241 -12.33 3.72 -16.58
C THR A 241 -10.84 3.49 -16.86
N GLN A 242 -9.95 3.96 -15.99
CA GLN A 242 -8.51 3.72 -16.07
C GLN A 242 -8.16 2.25 -15.81
N MET A 243 -8.84 1.59 -14.86
CA MET A 243 -8.68 0.14 -14.65
C MET A 243 -9.01 -0.65 -15.92
N ILE A 244 -10.09 -0.27 -16.62
CA ILE A 244 -10.46 -0.87 -17.91
C ILE A 244 -9.40 -0.57 -18.97
N ALA A 245 -8.84 0.64 -19.00
CA ALA A 245 -7.77 1.00 -19.93
C ALA A 245 -6.50 0.17 -19.69
N ASP A 246 -6.09 0.00 -18.43
CA ASP A 246 -4.92 -0.82 -18.06
C ASP A 246 -5.14 -2.28 -18.47
N TYR A 247 -6.31 -2.85 -18.17
CA TYR A 247 -6.65 -4.22 -18.56
C TYR A 247 -6.70 -4.39 -20.08
N PHE A 248 -7.35 -3.46 -20.79
CA PHE A 248 -7.43 -3.48 -22.25
C PHE A 248 -6.05 -3.33 -22.90
N SER A 249 -5.17 -2.50 -22.34
CA SER A 249 -3.82 -2.29 -22.85
C SER A 249 -3.02 -3.60 -22.90
N LYS A 250 -3.18 -4.46 -21.88
CA LYS A 250 -2.49 -5.74 -21.72
C LYS A 250 -3.15 -6.89 -22.50
N THR A 251 -4.48 -6.91 -22.57
CA THR A 251 -5.23 -8.07 -23.11
C THR A 251 -5.72 -7.87 -24.54
N LYS A 252 -5.91 -6.62 -24.96
CA LYS A 252 -6.63 -6.25 -26.20
C LYS A 252 -8.01 -6.91 -26.32
N ASP A 253 -8.69 -7.20 -25.19
CA ASP A 253 -10.03 -7.82 -25.18
C ASP A 253 -11.11 -6.80 -25.62
N ILE A 254 -11.24 -6.63 -26.94
CA ILE A 254 -12.21 -5.71 -27.56
C ILE A 254 -13.65 -6.09 -27.20
N LYS A 255 -13.94 -7.40 -27.03
CA LYS A 255 -15.28 -7.87 -26.70
C LYS A 255 -15.68 -7.44 -25.29
N PHE A 256 -14.79 -7.63 -24.32
CA PHE A 256 -15.02 -7.16 -22.95
C PHE A 256 -15.16 -5.64 -22.88
N LEU A 257 -14.27 -4.90 -23.56
CA LEU A 257 -14.36 -3.44 -23.63
C LEU A 257 -15.73 -2.96 -24.15
N LYS A 258 -16.24 -3.60 -25.22
CA LYS A 258 -17.56 -3.28 -25.78
C LYS A 258 -18.69 -3.52 -24.78
N THR A 259 -18.62 -4.60 -24.00
CA THR A 259 -19.61 -4.93 -22.96
C THR A 259 -19.59 -3.93 -21.80
N ILE A 260 -18.41 -3.44 -21.42
CA ILE A 260 -18.26 -2.55 -20.25
C ILE A 260 -18.53 -1.08 -20.58
N LEU A 261 -18.32 -0.64 -21.82
CA LEU A 261 -18.48 0.77 -22.21
C LEU A 261 -19.81 1.42 -21.75
N PRO A 262 -20.99 0.79 -21.83
CA PRO A 262 -22.23 1.35 -21.31
C PRO A 262 -22.19 1.62 -19.79
N LEU A 263 -21.51 0.78 -19.02
CA LEU A 263 -21.39 0.92 -17.56
C LEU A 263 -20.47 2.07 -17.18
N LEU A 264 -19.40 2.31 -17.94
CA LEU A 264 -18.54 3.49 -17.77
C LEU A 264 -19.33 4.79 -17.97
N LYS A 265 -20.20 4.82 -18.99
CA LYS A 265 -21.10 5.95 -19.23
C LYS A 265 -22.08 6.14 -18.09
N LYS A 266 -22.63 5.06 -17.53
CA LYS A 266 -23.55 5.07 -16.38
C LYS A 266 -22.89 5.65 -15.13
N GLU A 267 -21.66 5.24 -14.83
CA GLU A 267 -20.90 5.83 -13.72
C GLU A 267 -20.64 7.32 -13.96
N MET A 268 -20.25 7.71 -15.18
CA MET A 268 -20.08 9.14 -15.49
C MET A 268 -21.39 9.92 -15.28
N GLN A 269 -22.54 9.40 -15.73
CA GLN A 269 -23.84 10.02 -15.49
C GLN A 269 -24.11 10.25 -13.99
N PHE A 270 -23.68 9.35 -13.10
CA PHE A 270 -23.78 9.60 -11.66
C PHE A 270 -22.98 10.85 -11.23
N TRP A 271 -21.72 10.97 -11.66
CA TRP A 271 -20.89 12.15 -11.37
C TRP A 271 -21.51 13.42 -11.93
N GLU A 272 -22.03 13.35 -13.16
CA GLU A 272 -22.68 14.48 -13.83
C GLU A 272 -23.97 14.93 -13.13
N ASN A 273 -24.79 14.00 -12.69
CA ASN A 273 -26.06 14.33 -12.06
C ASN A 273 -25.90 14.81 -10.62
N ASN A 274 -24.86 14.35 -9.91
CA ASN A 274 -24.80 14.52 -8.46
C ASN A 274 -23.60 15.34 -7.95
N ARG A 275 -22.52 15.47 -8.73
CA ARG A 275 -21.24 16.03 -8.26
C ARG A 275 -20.76 17.25 -9.06
N THR A 276 -21.57 17.75 -9.97
CA THR A 276 -21.23 18.94 -10.77
C THR A 276 -21.48 20.24 -10.02
N ILE A 277 -20.70 21.25 -10.38
CA ILE A 277 -20.87 22.64 -9.97
C ILE A 277 -20.50 23.60 -11.11
N ASN A 278 -21.26 24.69 -11.20
CA ASN A 278 -20.94 25.83 -12.07
C ASN A 278 -20.48 26.99 -11.21
N ILE A 279 -19.39 27.64 -11.63
CA ILE A 279 -18.94 28.90 -11.05
C ILE A 279 -18.77 29.94 -12.13
N THR A 280 -18.94 31.21 -11.77
CA THR A 280 -18.72 32.35 -12.68
C THR A 280 -17.55 33.17 -12.16
N LEU A 281 -16.51 33.31 -12.98
CA LEU A 281 -15.32 34.12 -12.71
C LEU A 281 -15.03 34.99 -13.95
N ASP A 282 -14.78 36.28 -13.75
CA ASP A 282 -14.49 37.24 -14.83
C ASP A 282 -15.48 37.18 -16.00
N ASP A 283 -16.78 37.15 -15.68
CA ASP A 283 -17.90 37.01 -16.62
C ASP A 283 -17.89 35.73 -17.49
N LYS A 284 -17.07 34.74 -17.13
CA LYS A 284 -17.02 33.42 -17.76
C LYS A 284 -17.59 32.35 -16.84
N ASN A 285 -18.41 31.47 -17.41
CA ASN A 285 -18.94 30.31 -16.70
C ASN A 285 -17.99 29.12 -16.87
N HIS A 286 -17.61 28.53 -15.75
CA HIS A 286 -16.78 27.35 -15.69
C HIS A 286 -17.54 26.20 -15.03
N PHE A 287 -17.31 24.99 -15.52
CA PHE A 287 -17.98 23.78 -15.07
C PHE A 287 -16.97 22.82 -14.48
N PHE A 288 -17.26 22.29 -13.28
CA PHE A 288 -16.38 21.42 -12.53
C PHE A 288 -17.15 20.31 -11.81
N TYR A 289 -16.37 19.39 -11.25
CA TYR A 289 -16.81 18.35 -10.33
C TYR A 289 -16.21 18.60 -8.94
N GLN A 290 -16.95 18.24 -7.90
CA GLN A 290 -16.52 18.30 -6.51
C GLN A 290 -16.91 17.02 -5.77
N TYR A 291 -16.08 16.60 -4.81
CA TYR A 291 -16.50 15.58 -3.85
C TYR A 291 -17.63 16.16 -3.00
N ARG A 292 -18.80 15.53 -3.04
CA ARG A 292 -20.02 16.02 -2.38
C ARG A 292 -20.91 14.84 -2.02
N SER A 293 -20.53 14.17 -0.94
CA SER A 293 -21.39 13.22 -0.24
C SER A 293 -22.57 13.97 0.35
N ILE A 294 -23.76 13.76 -0.21
CA ILE A 294 -25.01 14.34 0.29
C ILE A 294 -25.33 13.63 1.61
N SER A 295 -25.16 14.35 2.72
CA SER A 295 -25.49 13.87 4.06
C SER A 295 -25.81 15.03 5.00
N ASN A 296 -26.85 14.87 5.80
CA ASN A 296 -27.11 15.73 6.97
C ASN A 296 -26.93 14.97 8.29
N CYS A 297 -26.11 13.92 8.28
CA CYS A 297 -25.88 13.03 9.40
C CYS A 297 -24.39 12.80 9.66
N PRO A 298 -23.99 12.62 10.94
CA PRO A 298 -22.68 12.06 11.27
C PRO A 298 -22.43 10.73 10.55
N ARG A 299 -21.19 10.45 10.13
CA ARG A 299 -20.87 9.17 9.50
C ARG A 299 -21.08 8.02 10.50
N PRO A 300 -21.72 6.90 10.12
CA PRO A 300 -22.04 5.83 11.07
C PRO A 300 -20.81 5.16 11.68
N GLU A 301 -19.72 5.04 10.92
CA GLU A 301 -18.46 4.45 11.37
C GLU A 301 -17.64 5.35 12.33
N SER A 302 -18.00 6.64 12.43
CA SER A 302 -17.36 7.64 13.31
C SER A 302 -18.39 8.56 13.98
N PHE A 303 -19.58 8.03 14.29
CA PHE A 303 -20.79 8.82 14.57
C PHE A 303 -20.60 9.84 15.70
N LEU A 304 -20.12 9.40 16.86
CA LEU A 304 -19.96 10.29 18.01
C LEU A 304 -18.88 11.34 17.75
N VAL A 305 -17.79 10.95 17.09
CA VAL A 305 -16.67 11.84 16.76
C VAL A 305 -17.15 12.95 15.82
N ASP A 306 -17.88 12.59 14.76
CA ASP A 306 -18.43 13.53 13.79
C ASP A 306 -19.51 14.44 14.38
N PHE A 307 -20.36 13.89 15.26
CA PHE A 307 -21.39 14.66 15.94
C PHE A 307 -20.80 15.77 16.80
N LEU A 308 -19.77 15.45 17.59
CA LEU A 308 -19.07 16.41 18.45
C LEU A 308 -18.26 17.40 17.61
N ALA A 309 -17.57 16.92 16.58
CA ALA A 309 -16.77 17.77 15.69
C ALA A 309 -17.59 18.86 15.01
N ALA A 310 -18.86 18.61 14.68
CA ALA A 310 -19.74 19.62 14.12
C ALA A 310 -20.19 20.66 15.17
N LYS A 311 -20.56 20.22 16.38
CA LYS A 311 -20.96 21.12 17.47
C LYS A 311 -19.88 22.12 17.88
N ASP A 312 -18.63 21.73 17.80
CA ASP A 312 -17.48 22.54 18.20
C ASP A 312 -17.06 23.59 17.15
N GLN A 313 -17.77 23.69 16.02
CA GLN A 313 -17.47 24.60 14.92
C GLN A 313 -18.57 25.65 14.75
N SER A 314 -18.24 26.91 15.06
CA SER A 314 -19.23 28.01 15.07
C SER A 314 -19.45 28.72 13.73
N SER A 315 -18.71 28.39 12.67
CA SER A 315 -18.72 29.15 11.41
C SER A 315 -19.47 28.50 10.24
N LEU A 316 -19.82 27.21 10.33
CA LEU A 316 -20.56 26.49 9.28
C LEU A 316 -21.72 25.70 9.91
N PRO A 317 -22.85 25.51 9.22
CA PRO A 317 -23.92 24.63 9.68
C PRO A 317 -23.42 23.19 9.88
N ASN A 318 -23.97 22.50 10.88
CA ASN A 318 -23.57 21.11 11.21
C ASN A 318 -23.70 20.17 10.01
N GLU A 319 -24.74 20.35 9.20
CA GLU A 319 -25.03 19.56 8.01
C GLU A 319 -23.95 19.74 6.94
N VAL A 320 -23.42 20.96 6.79
CA VAL A 320 -22.31 21.25 5.88
C VAL A 320 -21.03 20.55 6.36
N ILE A 321 -20.78 20.55 7.68
CA ILE A 321 -19.62 19.90 8.28
C ILE A 321 -19.71 18.37 8.12
N TRP A 322 -20.87 17.77 8.43
CA TRP A 322 -21.09 16.34 8.25
C TRP A 322 -20.96 15.90 6.79
N SER A 323 -21.57 16.65 5.86
CA SER A 323 -21.38 16.44 4.43
C SER A 323 -19.90 16.59 4.02
N SER A 324 -19.17 17.55 4.60
CA SER A 324 -17.73 17.75 4.32
C SER A 324 -16.88 16.59 4.81
N LEU A 325 -17.13 16.08 6.03
CA LEU A 325 -16.44 14.91 6.57
C LEU A 325 -16.68 13.68 5.69
N ALA A 326 -17.93 13.44 5.29
CA ALA A 326 -18.27 12.37 4.36
C ALA A 326 -17.68 12.58 2.95
N SER A 327 -17.51 13.82 2.51
CA SER A 327 -16.91 14.16 1.21
C SER A 327 -15.39 14.01 1.23
N ALA A 328 -14.72 14.22 2.37
CA ALA A 328 -13.30 13.90 2.53
C ALA A 328 -13.04 12.39 2.43
N CYS A 329 -13.96 11.55 2.95
CA CYS A 329 -13.88 10.11 2.72
C CYS A 329 -14.17 9.74 1.25
N GLU A 330 -15.06 10.47 0.57
CA GLU A 330 -15.31 10.29 -0.87
C GLU A 330 -14.08 10.69 -1.71
N SER A 331 -13.26 11.63 -1.23
CA SER A 331 -12.01 11.99 -1.91
C SER A 331 -10.89 10.97 -1.70
N GLY A 332 -11.05 10.02 -0.77
CA GLY A 332 -9.98 9.13 -0.31
C GLY A 332 -8.91 9.81 0.57
N LEU A 333 -9.08 11.09 0.91
CA LEU A 333 -8.11 11.87 1.70
C LEU A 333 -8.73 12.27 3.05
N ASP A 334 -9.15 11.27 3.83
CA ASP A 334 -9.71 11.40 5.18
C ASP A 334 -8.62 11.14 6.25
N PHE A 335 -7.99 12.15 6.86
CA PHE A 335 -8.16 13.58 6.61
C PHE A 335 -6.81 14.25 6.32
N THR A 336 -6.90 15.50 5.84
CA THR A 336 -5.78 16.37 5.49
C THR A 336 -6.20 17.83 5.66
N SER A 337 -5.23 18.69 5.99
CA SER A 337 -5.36 20.14 6.02
C SER A 337 -5.81 20.75 4.69
N ARG A 338 -5.68 20.01 3.58
CA ARG A 338 -6.21 20.37 2.24
C ARG A 338 -7.66 20.81 2.29
N TRP A 339 -8.44 20.20 3.18
CA TRP A 339 -9.88 20.41 3.31
C TRP A 339 -10.30 21.41 4.38
N PHE A 340 -9.36 21.89 5.20
CA PHE A 340 -9.68 22.60 6.43
C PHE A 340 -9.65 24.12 6.26
N GLY A 341 -10.49 24.81 7.03
CA GLY A 341 -10.37 26.25 7.22
C GLY A 341 -9.20 26.64 8.13
N ASN A 342 -8.85 25.75 9.07
CA ASN A 342 -7.68 25.87 9.92
C ASN A 342 -6.66 24.78 9.55
N PRO A 343 -5.41 25.10 9.18
CA PRO A 343 -4.45 24.10 8.73
C PRO A 343 -4.05 23.08 9.83
N LYS A 344 -4.27 23.39 11.11
CA LYS A 344 -3.80 22.57 12.24
C LYS A 344 -4.72 21.41 12.61
N ASN A 345 -6.00 21.50 12.27
CA ASN A 345 -7.02 20.53 12.67
C ASN A 345 -8.30 20.68 11.85
N ARG A 346 -9.23 19.73 11.99
CA ARG A 346 -10.48 19.63 11.22
C ARG A 346 -11.47 20.81 11.39
N LYS A 347 -11.12 21.86 12.15
CA LYS A 347 -12.00 23.02 12.32
C LYS A 347 -12.18 23.74 10.99
N GLY A 348 -13.44 23.97 10.64
CA GLY A 348 -13.83 24.58 9.38
C GLY A 348 -13.60 23.69 8.17
N ILE A 349 -13.58 22.36 8.35
CA ILE A 349 -13.58 21.40 7.24
C ILE A 349 -14.74 21.71 6.29
N ARG A 350 -14.43 21.79 5.00
CA ARG A 350 -15.37 22.24 3.97
C ARG A 350 -15.14 21.57 2.62
N THR A 351 -14.78 20.29 2.61
CA THR A 351 -14.45 19.53 1.39
C THR A 351 -15.51 19.67 0.29
N ASN A 352 -16.79 19.72 0.67
CA ASN A 352 -17.91 19.90 -0.27
C ASN A 352 -18.06 21.32 -0.84
N LEU A 353 -17.20 22.26 -0.45
CA LEU A 353 -17.09 23.63 -0.96
C LEU A 353 -15.75 23.87 -1.67
N ILE A 354 -14.98 22.82 -1.95
CA ILE A 354 -13.70 22.89 -2.65
C ILE A 354 -13.83 22.17 -3.99
N ILE A 355 -13.34 22.81 -5.05
CA ILE A 355 -13.16 22.21 -6.37
C ILE A 355 -11.75 21.61 -6.40
N PRO A 356 -11.61 20.28 -6.36
CA PRO A 356 -10.31 19.66 -6.21
C PRO A 356 -9.69 19.33 -7.57
N VAL A 357 -8.39 19.57 -7.70
CA VAL A 357 -7.64 19.36 -8.96
C VAL A 357 -7.71 17.89 -9.41
N ASP A 358 -7.48 16.96 -8.48
CA ASP A 358 -7.41 15.53 -8.76
C ASP A 358 -8.69 14.95 -9.38
N LEU A 359 -9.87 15.20 -8.78
CA LEU A 359 -11.15 14.71 -9.31
C LEU A 359 -11.38 15.16 -10.74
N ASN A 360 -11.14 16.44 -11.01
CA ASN A 360 -11.40 17.02 -12.33
C ASN A 360 -10.43 16.45 -13.37
N VAL A 361 -9.19 16.11 -12.99
CA VAL A 361 -8.25 15.39 -13.86
C VAL A 361 -8.76 13.98 -14.19
N PHE A 362 -9.21 13.22 -13.19
CA PHE A 362 -9.74 11.87 -13.42
C PHE A 362 -10.96 11.88 -14.34
N ILE A 363 -11.87 12.84 -14.18
CA ILE A 363 -13.05 12.97 -15.04
C ILE A 363 -12.66 13.34 -16.48
N VAL A 364 -11.68 14.24 -16.70
CA VAL A 364 -11.18 14.52 -18.06
C VAL A 364 -10.63 13.25 -18.71
N GLN A 365 -9.82 12.47 -17.98
CA GLN A 365 -9.28 11.20 -18.49
C GLN A 365 -10.40 10.21 -18.85
N ASN A 366 -11.42 10.09 -17.98
CA ASN A 366 -12.58 9.23 -18.23
C ASN A 366 -13.31 9.62 -19.52
N PHE A 367 -13.59 10.91 -19.70
CA PHE A 367 -14.24 11.42 -20.90
C PHE A 367 -13.42 11.20 -22.17
N LYS A 368 -12.09 11.38 -22.11
CA LYS A 368 -11.22 11.10 -23.26
C LYS A 368 -11.27 9.62 -23.66
N LEU A 369 -11.15 8.70 -22.70
CA LEU A 369 -11.21 7.25 -22.95
C LEU A 369 -12.57 6.80 -23.48
N ILE A 370 -13.68 7.27 -22.88
CA ILE A 370 -15.03 6.94 -23.34
C ILE A 370 -15.27 7.48 -24.76
N SER A 371 -14.76 8.69 -25.06
CA SER A 371 -14.81 9.27 -26.41
C SER A 371 -14.12 8.37 -27.44
N GLU A 372 -12.88 7.97 -27.16
CA GLU A 372 -12.06 7.12 -28.02
C GLU A 372 -12.71 5.75 -28.26
N TRP A 373 -13.21 5.10 -27.22
CA TRP A 373 -13.85 3.79 -27.35
C TRP A 373 -15.22 3.86 -28.03
N SER A 374 -15.97 4.95 -27.83
CA SER A 374 -17.21 5.17 -28.58
C SER A 374 -16.92 5.32 -30.08
N LYS A 375 -15.85 6.04 -30.44
CA LYS A 375 -15.37 6.15 -31.82
C LYS A 375 -14.93 4.80 -32.39
N LEU A 376 -14.21 3.99 -31.60
CA LEU A 376 -13.78 2.64 -31.98
C LEU A 376 -14.95 1.74 -32.37
N PHE A 377 -16.10 1.88 -31.69
CA PHE A 377 -17.31 1.10 -31.97
C PHE A 377 -18.30 1.78 -32.92
N GLY A 378 -17.91 2.87 -33.58
CA GLY A 378 -18.72 3.56 -34.59
C GLY A 378 -19.77 4.53 -34.05
N ASP A 379 -19.79 4.78 -32.74
CA ASP A 379 -20.68 5.76 -32.11
C ASP A 379 -20.04 7.15 -32.09
N TYR A 380 -19.97 7.77 -33.28
CA TYR A 380 -19.33 9.08 -33.46
C TYR A 380 -20.08 10.22 -32.77
N LYS A 381 -21.40 10.08 -32.57
CA LYS A 381 -22.20 11.09 -31.86
C LYS A 381 -21.78 11.14 -30.40
N GLU A 382 -21.71 9.98 -29.76
CA GLU A 382 -21.28 9.89 -28.37
C GLU A 382 -19.81 10.25 -28.19
N ALA A 383 -18.95 9.82 -29.13
CA ALA A 383 -17.55 10.22 -29.12
C ALA A 383 -17.39 11.75 -29.10
N LYS A 384 -18.12 12.45 -30.00
CA LYS A 384 -18.11 13.91 -30.04
C LYS A 384 -18.62 14.54 -28.74
N TYR A 385 -19.66 13.98 -28.14
CA TYR A 385 -20.23 14.45 -26.87
C TYR A 385 -19.20 14.41 -25.74
N TYR A 386 -18.58 13.25 -25.51
CA TYR A 386 -17.57 13.12 -24.44
C TYR A 386 -16.30 13.91 -24.75
N GLN A 387 -15.89 14.01 -26.02
CA GLN A 387 -14.77 14.87 -26.40
C GLN A 387 -15.02 16.34 -26.04
N GLN A 388 -16.24 16.85 -26.30
CA GLN A 388 -16.60 18.22 -25.96
C GLN A 388 -16.58 18.46 -24.45
N LYS A 389 -17.07 17.49 -23.65
CA LYS A 389 -16.98 17.56 -22.18
C LYS A 389 -15.55 17.57 -21.67
N ALA A 390 -14.72 16.67 -22.19
CA ALA A 390 -13.30 16.63 -21.85
C ALA A 390 -12.61 17.97 -22.13
N ASN A 391 -12.84 18.55 -23.31
CA ASN A 391 -12.25 19.84 -23.69
C ASN A 391 -12.78 21.00 -22.84
N SER A 392 -14.10 21.03 -22.58
CA SER A 392 -14.71 22.09 -21.75
C SER A 392 -14.20 22.08 -20.31
N LEU A 393 -14.07 20.88 -19.72
CA LEU A 393 -13.55 20.72 -18.37
C LEU A 393 -12.05 21.03 -18.32
N LEU A 394 -11.26 20.57 -19.31
CA LEU A 394 -9.84 20.88 -19.42
C LEU A 394 -9.59 22.39 -19.48
N ASN A 395 -10.37 23.12 -20.29
CA ASN A 395 -10.28 24.58 -20.35
C ASN A 395 -10.60 25.21 -18.99
N SER A 396 -11.63 24.72 -18.30
CA SER A 396 -11.99 25.21 -16.95
C SER A 396 -10.85 24.98 -15.94
N ILE A 397 -10.22 23.80 -15.97
CA ILE A 397 -9.05 23.48 -15.12
C ILE A 397 -7.91 24.46 -15.39
N ASN A 398 -7.56 24.70 -16.65
CA ASN A 398 -6.44 25.56 -17.00
C ASN A 398 -6.75 27.06 -16.77
N ASP A 399 -8.00 27.48 -16.90
CA ASP A 399 -8.41 28.89 -16.72
C ASP A 399 -8.53 29.27 -15.24
N VAL A 400 -9.03 28.38 -14.38
CA VAL A 400 -9.34 28.71 -12.98
C VAL A 400 -8.30 28.14 -12.01
N LEU A 401 -7.89 26.89 -12.20
CA LEU A 401 -7.09 26.17 -11.20
C LEU A 401 -5.59 26.41 -11.40
N PHE A 402 -5.14 26.90 -12.55
CA PHE A 402 -3.73 27.19 -12.81
C PHE A 402 -3.34 28.59 -12.36
N ASP A 403 -2.36 28.68 -11.47
CA ASP A 403 -1.76 29.95 -11.09
C ASP A 403 -0.49 30.20 -11.93
N ASN A 404 -0.47 31.31 -12.67
CA ASN A 404 0.65 31.64 -13.55
C ASN A 404 1.91 32.10 -12.81
N GLU A 405 1.78 32.63 -11.59
CA GLU A 405 2.91 33.12 -10.80
C GLU A 405 3.67 31.94 -10.19
N ASP A 406 2.94 31.03 -9.56
CA ASP A 406 3.51 29.82 -8.94
C ASP A 406 3.80 28.73 -9.99
N GLY A 407 3.13 28.76 -11.15
CA GLY A 407 3.35 27.81 -12.23
C GLY A 407 2.80 26.41 -11.97
N ALA A 408 1.76 26.29 -11.14
CA ALA A 408 1.14 25.03 -10.76
C ALA A 408 -0.39 25.15 -10.65
N TRP A 409 -1.07 24.00 -10.58
CA TRP A 409 -2.51 23.95 -10.34
C TRP A 409 -2.81 23.82 -8.84
N PHE A 410 -3.90 24.44 -8.40
CA PHE A 410 -4.34 24.44 -7.02
C PHE A 410 -5.84 24.22 -6.93
N ASP A 411 -6.30 23.65 -5.83
CA ASP A 411 -7.73 23.55 -5.56
C ASP A 411 -8.34 24.95 -5.42
N TYR A 412 -9.60 25.09 -5.80
CA TYR A 412 -10.33 26.35 -5.65
C TYR A 412 -11.37 26.24 -4.54
N ASP A 413 -11.27 27.11 -3.53
CA ASP A 413 -12.23 27.19 -2.43
C ASP A 413 -13.37 28.14 -2.82
N ILE A 414 -14.57 27.58 -3.03
CA ILE A 414 -15.75 28.32 -3.50
C ILE A 414 -16.25 29.29 -2.43
N HIS A 415 -16.03 28.96 -1.16
CA HIS A 415 -16.47 29.80 -0.04
C HIS A 415 -15.58 31.04 0.11
N THR A 416 -14.26 30.90 0.02
CA THR A 416 -13.34 32.05 0.10
C THR A 416 -13.08 32.73 -1.24
N LYS A 417 -13.43 32.06 -2.36
CA LYS A 417 -13.15 32.46 -3.73
C LYS A 417 -11.65 32.57 -4.05
N LEU A 418 -10.82 31.77 -3.37
CA LEU A 418 -9.37 31.78 -3.51
C LEU A 418 -8.82 30.41 -3.88
N LEU A 419 -7.69 30.42 -4.59
CA LEU A 419 -6.87 29.23 -4.77
C LEU A 419 -6.22 28.82 -3.44
N ARG A 420 -6.19 27.52 -3.18
CA ARG A 420 -5.56 26.91 -2.01
C ARG A 420 -4.10 26.58 -2.35
N LYS A 421 -3.21 27.56 -2.15
CA LYS A 421 -1.81 27.56 -2.62
C LYS A 421 -0.85 26.61 -1.88
N ASP A 422 -1.34 25.82 -0.93
CA ASP A 422 -0.50 24.83 -0.24
C ASP A 422 -0.06 23.72 -1.21
N PHE A 423 1.14 23.17 -0.96
CA PHE A 423 1.64 22.06 -1.76
C PHE A 423 0.87 20.77 -1.48
N TYR A 424 0.36 20.17 -2.56
CA TYR A 424 -0.09 18.78 -2.61
C TYR A 424 0.42 18.11 -3.88
N PRO A 425 0.68 16.78 -3.89
CA PRO A 425 1.05 16.07 -5.10
C PRO A 425 0.07 16.26 -6.27
N SER A 426 -1.22 16.48 -5.96
CA SER A 426 -2.26 16.76 -6.95
C SER A 426 -2.04 18.04 -7.76
N ASN A 427 -1.20 18.97 -7.27
CA ASN A 427 -0.93 20.24 -7.95
C ASN A 427 -0.29 20.06 -9.34
N ILE A 428 0.25 18.87 -9.62
CA ILE A 428 0.86 18.53 -10.91
C ILE A 428 0.07 17.52 -11.74
N PHE A 429 -1.02 16.95 -11.20
CA PHE A 429 -1.81 15.92 -11.89
C PHE A 429 -2.35 16.36 -13.26
N PRO A 430 -2.66 17.64 -13.51
CA PRO A 430 -3.08 18.09 -14.83
C PRO A 430 -2.04 17.89 -15.95
N LEU A 431 -0.77 17.60 -15.64
CA LEU A 431 0.20 17.17 -16.65
C LEU A 431 -0.25 15.89 -17.38
N MET A 432 -0.98 14.99 -16.72
CA MET A 432 -1.51 13.76 -17.34
C MET A 432 -2.57 14.04 -18.42
N ILE A 433 -3.16 15.24 -18.45
CA ILE A 433 -4.18 15.64 -19.44
C ILE A 433 -3.71 16.77 -20.37
N ASN A 434 -2.60 17.43 -20.04
CA ASN A 434 -1.92 18.50 -20.80
C ASN A 434 -0.54 18.07 -21.37
N TYR A 435 -0.33 16.77 -21.60
CA TYR A 435 0.98 16.19 -21.96
C TYR A 435 1.68 16.79 -23.20
N ASN A 436 0.95 17.48 -24.09
CA ASN A 436 1.50 18.10 -25.30
C ASN A 436 2.04 19.52 -25.09
N ASP A 437 1.74 20.17 -23.96
CA ASP A 437 2.15 21.55 -23.72
C ASP A 437 3.45 21.60 -22.90
N ARG A 438 4.55 21.85 -23.61
CA ARG A 438 5.90 21.96 -23.03
C ARG A 438 6.01 23.08 -21.99
N ASN A 439 5.21 24.14 -22.12
CA ASN A 439 5.26 25.29 -21.22
C ASN A 439 4.88 24.89 -19.79
N TYR A 440 3.86 24.03 -19.63
CA TYR A 440 3.47 23.55 -18.30
C TYR A 440 4.55 22.67 -17.65
N CYS A 441 5.20 21.79 -18.41
CA CYS A 441 6.26 20.94 -17.87
C CYS A 441 7.41 21.75 -17.27
N ASP A 442 7.85 22.81 -17.95
CA ASP A 442 8.95 23.66 -17.48
C ASP A 442 8.55 24.46 -16.23
N LYS A 443 7.33 25.03 -16.21
CA LYS A 443 6.78 25.73 -15.04
C LYS A 443 6.68 24.81 -13.82
N ILE A 444 6.15 23.60 -13.99
CA ILE A 444 6.00 22.62 -12.91
C ILE A 444 7.35 22.17 -12.37
N VAL A 445 8.32 21.88 -13.24
CA VAL A 445 9.68 21.51 -12.78
C VAL A 445 10.27 22.61 -11.90
N LYS A 446 10.14 23.87 -12.33
CA LYS A 446 10.59 25.03 -11.53
C LYS A 446 9.85 25.10 -10.18
N TYR A 447 8.51 25.00 -10.19
CA TYR A 447 7.70 24.98 -8.96
C TYR A 447 8.13 23.88 -7.97
N LEU A 448 8.42 22.67 -8.47
CA LEU A 448 8.86 21.55 -7.63
C LEU A 448 10.29 21.75 -7.08
N GLU A 449 11.18 22.37 -7.85
CA GLU A 449 12.50 22.78 -7.37
C GLU A 449 12.39 23.84 -6.25
N GLU A 450 11.51 24.83 -6.41
CA GLU A 450 11.29 25.92 -5.44
C GLU A 450 10.63 25.45 -4.13
N THR A 451 9.71 24.49 -4.20
CA THR A 451 9.11 23.86 -3.01
C THR A 451 10.08 22.91 -2.28
N ASN A 452 11.23 22.60 -2.88
CA ASN A 452 12.23 21.66 -2.37
C ASN A 452 11.63 20.27 -2.05
N ILE A 453 10.66 19.82 -2.85
CA ILE A 453 9.95 18.55 -2.60
C ILE A 453 10.88 17.33 -2.76
N PHE A 454 11.96 17.44 -3.51
CA PHE A 454 12.87 16.32 -3.78
C PHE A 454 13.90 16.07 -2.66
N GLN A 455 13.92 16.88 -1.59
CA GLN A 455 14.82 16.70 -0.45
C GLN A 455 14.51 15.45 0.39
N PHE A 456 13.27 14.95 0.32
CA PHE A 456 12.82 13.80 1.12
C PHE A 456 13.47 12.49 0.65
N LYS A 457 13.78 11.62 1.60
CA LYS A 457 14.53 10.38 1.37
C LYS A 457 13.63 9.20 1.02
N GLY A 458 12.46 9.13 1.67
CA GLY A 458 11.54 7.99 1.61
C GLY A 458 10.42 8.07 0.56
N GLY A 459 10.52 9.01 -0.38
CA GLY A 459 9.45 9.37 -1.31
C GLY A 459 9.10 10.86 -1.18
N ILE A 460 7.85 11.23 -1.45
CA ILE A 460 7.34 12.59 -1.27
C ILE A 460 6.22 12.61 -0.21
N PRO A 461 6.16 13.61 0.68
CA PRO A 461 5.06 13.75 1.62
C PRO A 461 3.79 14.21 0.91
N SER A 462 2.64 13.98 1.56
CA SER A 462 1.32 14.38 1.06
C SER A 462 1.08 15.88 1.11
N SER A 463 1.73 16.58 2.03
CA SER A 463 1.79 18.04 2.11
C SER A 463 3.15 18.48 2.65
N LEU A 464 3.48 19.77 2.53
CA LEU A 464 4.69 20.36 3.12
C LEU A 464 4.43 21.06 4.47
N ASP A 465 3.17 21.39 4.76
CA ASP A 465 2.78 21.99 6.03
C ASP A 465 2.88 20.94 7.16
N ASN A 466 3.71 21.22 8.15
CA ASN A 466 3.95 20.35 9.30
C ASN A 466 3.07 20.66 10.52
N THR A 467 2.10 21.57 10.38
CA THR A 467 1.23 22.00 11.48
C THR A 467 0.06 21.05 11.73
N SER A 468 -0.31 20.25 10.74
CA SER A 468 -1.28 19.17 10.86
C SER A 468 -0.62 17.86 11.34
N HIS A 469 -1.41 17.01 11.99
CA HIS A 469 -1.04 15.64 12.36
C HIS A 469 -2.00 14.60 11.78
N GLU A 470 -2.77 14.99 10.76
CA GLU A 470 -3.64 14.06 10.04
C GLU A 470 -2.85 13.15 9.11
N GLN A 471 -3.46 12.04 8.72
CA GLN A 471 -2.74 10.98 8.02
C GLN A 471 -2.38 11.30 6.58
N TRP A 472 -3.14 12.16 5.89
CA TRP A 472 -2.86 12.62 4.52
C TRP A 472 -2.08 13.94 4.48
N ASP A 473 -1.30 14.23 5.53
CA ASP A 473 -0.41 15.39 5.61
C ASP A 473 1.05 14.99 5.86
N TYR A 474 1.94 15.99 5.88
CA TYR A 474 3.31 15.84 6.33
C TYR A 474 3.41 15.07 7.68
N PRO A 475 4.33 14.10 7.83
CA PRO A 475 5.37 13.70 6.88
C PRO A 475 4.99 12.48 6.02
N ASN A 476 3.71 12.11 5.96
CA ASN A 476 3.31 10.82 5.40
C ASN A 476 3.39 10.80 3.87
N SER A 477 3.98 9.73 3.34
CA SER A 477 4.08 9.36 1.93
C SER A 477 3.15 8.17 1.65
N TRP A 478 2.24 8.34 0.69
CA TRP A 478 1.26 7.32 0.32
C TRP A 478 1.52 6.86 -1.11
N ALA A 479 1.55 5.53 -1.31
CA ALA A 479 1.78 4.90 -2.61
C ALA A 479 0.89 5.50 -3.73
N PRO A 480 -0.42 5.70 -3.55
CA PRO A 480 -1.29 6.40 -4.50
C PRO A 480 -0.76 7.76 -4.98
N SER A 481 -0.44 8.65 -4.05
CA SER A 481 -0.01 10.02 -4.35
C SER A 481 1.36 10.03 -5.03
N VAL A 482 2.28 9.16 -4.59
CA VAL A 482 3.60 9.02 -5.20
C VAL A 482 3.46 8.49 -6.64
N HIS A 483 2.60 7.48 -6.86
CA HIS A 483 2.34 6.92 -8.18
C HIS A 483 1.81 7.96 -9.15
N LEU A 484 0.73 8.67 -8.80
CA LEU A 484 0.12 9.68 -9.67
C LEU A 484 1.06 10.87 -9.92
N PHE A 485 1.87 11.27 -8.93
CA PHE A 485 2.90 12.29 -9.09
C PHE A 485 3.99 11.86 -10.09
N VAL A 486 4.47 10.61 -9.97
CA VAL A 486 5.44 10.04 -10.91
C VAL A 486 4.85 9.93 -12.32
N GLU A 487 3.61 9.46 -12.48
CA GLU A 487 2.92 9.41 -13.78
C GLU A 487 2.78 10.81 -14.40
N SER A 488 2.46 11.82 -13.59
CA SER A 488 2.36 13.21 -14.04
C SER A 488 3.68 13.73 -14.60
N LEU A 489 4.79 13.50 -13.91
CA LEU A 489 6.13 13.91 -14.39
C LEU A 489 6.60 13.09 -15.59
N SER A 490 6.27 11.79 -15.63
CA SER A 490 6.55 10.92 -16.78
C SER A 490 5.78 11.35 -18.05
N SER A 491 4.64 12.02 -17.89
CA SER A 491 3.84 12.56 -18.99
C SER A 491 4.45 13.78 -19.67
N CYS A 492 5.65 14.22 -19.26
CA CYS A 492 6.42 15.29 -19.92
C CYS A 492 7.46 14.70 -20.90
N PRO A 493 7.10 14.39 -22.16
CA PRO A 493 7.96 13.63 -23.07
C PRO A 493 9.26 14.35 -23.43
N SER A 494 9.28 15.69 -23.47
CA SER A 494 10.45 16.49 -23.88
C SER A 494 11.26 17.07 -22.72
N ASN A 495 10.79 16.98 -21.47
CA ASN A 495 11.50 17.55 -20.31
C ASN A 495 12.31 16.46 -19.59
N TYR A 496 13.63 16.46 -19.78
CA TYR A 496 14.53 15.45 -19.21
C TYR A 496 14.58 15.51 -17.67
N LYS A 497 14.49 16.70 -17.07
CA LYS A 497 14.48 16.87 -15.61
C LYS A 497 13.25 16.22 -15.00
N ALA A 498 12.06 16.45 -15.57
CA ALA A 498 10.82 15.83 -15.13
C ALA A 498 10.94 14.29 -15.11
N LYS A 499 11.50 13.69 -16.17
CA LYS A 499 11.74 12.23 -16.23
C LYS A 499 12.73 11.74 -15.16
N ILE A 500 13.80 12.48 -14.89
CA ILE A 500 14.74 12.17 -13.81
C ILE A 500 14.03 12.24 -12.46
N TYR A 501 13.23 13.27 -12.21
CA TYR A 501 12.47 13.41 -10.97
C TYR A 501 11.42 12.31 -10.79
N ALA A 502 10.71 11.92 -11.86
CA ALA A 502 9.80 10.78 -11.86
C ALA A 502 10.52 9.50 -11.44
N LYS A 503 11.62 9.16 -12.13
CA LYS A 503 12.40 7.95 -11.87
C LYS A 503 12.98 7.95 -10.45
N THR A 504 13.62 9.04 -10.03
CA THR A 504 14.26 9.11 -8.71
C THR A 504 13.25 9.07 -7.57
N THR A 505 12.08 9.70 -7.73
CA THR A 505 10.98 9.63 -6.76
C THR A 505 10.46 8.21 -6.63
N ALA A 506 10.20 7.52 -7.75
CA ALA A 506 9.78 6.12 -7.75
C ALA A 506 10.83 5.21 -7.09
N GLN A 507 12.11 5.38 -7.43
CA GLN A 507 13.20 4.59 -6.86
C GLN A 507 13.33 4.79 -5.35
N LYS A 508 13.27 6.03 -4.86
CA LYS A 508 13.26 6.34 -3.42
C LYS A 508 12.13 5.62 -2.69
N PHE A 509 10.92 5.67 -3.25
CA PHE A 509 9.76 5.00 -2.65
C PHE A 509 9.92 3.47 -2.61
N VAL A 510 10.32 2.84 -3.73
CA VAL A 510 10.56 1.38 -3.79
C VAL A 510 11.64 0.96 -2.79
N LEU A 511 12.73 1.72 -2.68
CA LEU A 511 13.79 1.44 -1.72
C LEU A 511 13.34 1.61 -0.27
N ASN A 512 12.45 2.58 0.01
CA ASN A 512 11.87 2.73 1.34
C ASN A 512 10.94 1.55 1.69
N VAL A 513 10.15 1.06 0.73
CA VAL A 513 9.33 -0.15 0.90
C VAL A 513 10.22 -1.37 1.15
N LEU A 514 11.32 -1.52 0.40
CA LEU A 514 12.33 -2.56 0.61
C LEU A 514 12.90 -2.51 2.04
N SER A 515 13.33 -1.34 2.51
CA SER A 515 13.78 -1.16 3.89
C SER A 515 12.71 -1.54 4.90
N GLY A 516 11.42 -1.31 4.59
CA GLY A 516 10.29 -1.71 5.43
C GLY A 516 10.22 -3.22 5.61
N VAL A 517 10.42 -3.96 4.52
CA VAL A 517 10.47 -5.42 4.54
C VAL A 517 11.73 -5.92 5.25
N GLU A 518 12.90 -5.35 4.97
CA GLU A 518 14.18 -5.80 5.55
C GLU A 518 14.28 -5.51 7.06
N ASN A 519 13.80 -4.35 7.51
CA ASN A 519 13.94 -3.93 8.91
C ASN A 519 12.75 -4.33 9.80
N PHE A 520 11.54 -4.44 9.22
CA PHE A 520 10.31 -4.65 9.98
C PHE A 520 9.46 -5.83 9.52
N GLU A 521 9.87 -6.54 8.45
CA GLU A 521 9.09 -7.62 7.82
C GLU A 521 7.67 -7.19 7.41
N LYS A 522 7.50 -5.91 7.07
CA LYS A 522 6.19 -5.29 6.81
C LYS A 522 6.20 -4.41 5.56
N ILE A 523 5.05 -4.41 4.89
CA ILE A 523 4.69 -3.41 3.88
C ILE A 523 3.61 -2.53 4.49
N TRP A 524 3.88 -1.24 4.66
CA TRP A 524 2.97 -0.33 5.34
C TRP A 524 1.92 0.24 4.39
N GLU A 525 0.79 0.65 4.96
CA GLU A 525 -0.22 1.50 4.32
C GLU A 525 0.40 2.81 3.81
N LYS A 526 1.26 3.41 4.64
CA LYS A 526 1.91 4.71 4.43
C LYS A 526 3.28 4.75 5.12
N TYR A 527 4.20 5.54 4.59
CA TYR A 527 5.59 5.65 5.05
C TYR A 527 5.91 7.07 5.52
N ASP A 528 6.92 7.23 6.38
CA ASP A 528 7.44 8.56 6.71
C ASP A 528 8.42 9.02 5.62
N ALA A 529 8.08 10.08 4.88
CA ALA A 529 8.88 10.57 3.75
C ALA A 529 10.28 11.08 4.16
N ARG A 530 10.47 11.43 5.43
CA ARG A 530 11.74 12.02 5.93
C ARG A 530 12.87 11.00 5.97
N PHE A 531 12.55 9.72 6.05
CA PHE A 531 13.51 8.63 6.26
C PHE A 531 13.38 7.57 5.16
N ASP A 532 14.46 6.84 4.92
CA ASP A 532 14.60 5.73 3.96
C ASP A 532 14.81 4.38 4.66
N ASP A 533 14.57 4.32 5.97
CA ASP A 533 14.74 3.12 6.79
C ASP A 533 13.49 2.23 6.85
N GLY A 534 12.45 2.56 6.09
CA GLY A 534 11.25 1.75 5.96
C GLY A 534 10.25 1.88 7.09
N ARG A 535 10.38 2.90 7.94
CA ARG A 535 9.43 3.15 9.03
C ARG A 535 8.05 3.58 8.49
N SER A 536 7.02 3.16 9.21
CA SER A 536 5.64 3.56 8.95
C SER A 536 5.46 5.07 9.13
N GLY A 537 4.54 5.65 8.36
CA GLY A 537 3.91 6.92 8.70
C GLY A 537 2.96 6.79 9.91
N GLY A 538 2.30 7.88 10.28
CA GLY A 538 1.40 7.95 11.45
C GLY A 538 0.23 8.92 11.26
N GLY A 539 -0.37 9.38 12.35
CA GLY A 539 -1.47 10.35 12.33
C GLY A 539 -2.82 9.78 11.90
N GLY A 540 -3.86 10.62 11.96
CA GLY A 540 -5.24 10.26 11.63
C GLY A 540 -5.99 9.52 12.75
N GLU A 541 -7.09 8.85 12.37
CA GLU A 541 -8.05 8.26 13.32
C GLU A 541 -7.68 6.85 13.82
N TYR A 542 -6.69 6.19 13.21
CA TYR A 542 -6.36 4.80 13.51
C TYR A 542 -4.85 4.50 13.38
N LEU A 543 -4.43 3.41 14.02
CA LEU A 543 -3.04 2.94 13.97
C LEU A 543 -2.66 2.51 12.55
N PRO A 544 -1.40 2.70 12.11
CA PRO A 544 -0.97 2.31 10.77
C PRO A 544 -1.24 0.84 10.44
N GLN A 545 -1.73 0.58 9.23
CA GLN A 545 -2.02 -0.77 8.72
C GLN A 545 -0.84 -1.34 7.90
N PHE A 546 -0.84 -2.66 7.66
CA PHE A 546 0.23 -3.34 6.91
C PHE A 546 -0.28 -4.48 6.03
N GLY A 547 0.60 -4.99 5.15
CA GLY A 547 0.28 -5.93 4.07
C GLY A 547 -0.36 -5.25 2.85
N PHE A 548 -0.24 -3.93 2.73
CA PHE A 548 -1.27 -3.09 2.13
C PHE A 548 -1.36 -3.13 0.58
N GLY A 549 -2.57 -3.34 0.05
CA GLY A 549 -2.87 -3.63 -1.35
C GLY A 549 -2.41 -2.57 -2.36
N TRP A 550 -2.65 -1.27 -2.11
CA TRP A 550 -2.12 -0.24 -3.01
C TRP A 550 -0.60 -0.15 -2.97
N THR A 551 0.05 -0.51 -1.85
CA THR A 551 1.49 -0.33 -1.69
C THR A 551 2.17 -1.44 -2.46
N ASN A 552 1.62 -2.66 -2.31
CA ASN A 552 1.95 -3.81 -3.13
C ASN A 552 1.84 -3.47 -4.62
N GLY A 553 0.67 -2.94 -5.03
CA GLY A 553 0.37 -2.61 -6.41
C GLY A 553 1.27 -1.55 -7.03
N ALA A 554 1.35 -0.38 -6.42
CA ALA A 554 2.18 0.73 -6.90
C ALA A 554 3.67 0.38 -6.91
N THR A 555 4.15 -0.36 -5.91
CA THR A 555 5.55 -0.79 -5.85
C THR A 555 5.88 -1.76 -6.99
N LEU A 556 5.01 -2.73 -7.29
CA LEU A 556 5.20 -3.62 -8.45
C LEU A 556 5.17 -2.85 -9.77
N GLU A 557 4.30 -1.85 -9.92
CA GLU A 557 4.28 -1.01 -11.12
C GLU A 557 5.57 -0.19 -11.26
N PHE A 558 6.09 0.38 -10.16
CA PHE A 558 7.40 1.06 -10.21
C PHE A 558 8.55 0.10 -10.52
N ILE A 559 8.53 -1.12 -9.99
CA ILE A 559 9.53 -2.13 -10.32
C ILE A 559 9.48 -2.45 -11.81
N LYS A 560 8.28 -2.67 -12.35
CA LYS A 560 8.03 -2.93 -13.77
C LYS A 560 8.54 -1.80 -14.68
N VAL A 561 8.37 -0.55 -14.26
CA VAL A 561 8.72 0.61 -15.11
C VAL A 561 10.18 1.03 -14.96
N PHE A 562 10.76 0.95 -13.76
CA PHE A 562 12.05 1.57 -13.46
C PHE A 562 13.16 0.60 -13.03
N PHE A 563 12.87 -0.68 -12.80
CA PHE A 563 13.82 -1.67 -12.31
C PHE A 563 13.94 -2.93 -13.17
N THR A 564 13.19 -3.03 -14.27
CA THR A 564 13.39 -4.10 -15.26
C THR A 564 14.31 -3.66 -16.38
N VAL A 565 15.15 -4.59 -16.85
CA VAL A 565 15.89 -4.41 -18.10
C VAL A 565 15.02 -4.92 -19.23
N ASP A 566 14.63 -4.02 -20.12
CA ASP A 566 14.03 -4.45 -21.37
C ASP A 566 15.14 -4.92 -22.31
N LEU A 567 15.17 -6.23 -22.55
CA LEU A 567 15.99 -6.83 -23.61
C LEU A 567 15.53 -6.41 -25.02
N ASP A 568 14.37 -5.75 -25.12
CA ASP A 568 13.78 -5.21 -26.35
C ASP A 568 13.78 -3.65 -26.39
N ALA A 569 14.32 -2.96 -25.38
CA ALA A 569 14.27 -1.48 -25.27
C ALA A 569 15.43 -0.78 -26.00
N VAL A 570 15.57 -1.06 -27.29
CA VAL A 570 15.99 0.01 -28.21
C VAL A 570 14.78 0.91 -28.56
N ASP A 571 13.54 0.53 -28.22
CA ASP A 571 12.33 1.23 -28.67
C ASP A 571 11.38 1.76 -27.56
N PHE A 572 11.81 1.82 -26.29
CA PHE A 572 10.94 2.28 -25.19
C PHE A 572 10.71 3.81 -25.13
N GLN A 573 11.02 4.54 -26.20
CA GLN A 573 10.62 5.94 -26.36
C GLN A 573 9.19 6.12 -26.88
N ASN A 574 8.51 5.06 -27.34
CA ASN A 574 7.20 5.19 -27.98
C ASN A 574 5.99 4.58 -27.23
N SER A 575 6.17 3.87 -26.11
CA SER A 575 5.07 3.12 -25.49
C SER A 575 4.19 3.89 -24.48
N PHE A 576 4.41 5.18 -24.27
CA PHE A 576 3.50 6.02 -23.45
C PHE A 576 2.97 7.29 -24.13
N VAL A 577 3.35 7.58 -25.39
CA VAL A 577 2.80 8.71 -26.17
C VAL A 577 2.54 8.38 -27.66
N GLN A 578 2.92 7.21 -28.19
CA GLN A 578 2.63 6.88 -29.60
C GLN A 578 1.84 5.59 -29.76
N ASN A 579 0.52 5.74 -29.83
CA ASN A 579 -0.35 4.96 -30.70
C ASN A 579 -1.51 5.83 -31.16
N PHE A 580 -1.18 7.00 -31.70
CA PHE A 580 -2.13 7.90 -32.36
C PHE A 580 -1.41 8.71 -33.44
N GLU A 581 -1.07 8.06 -34.56
CA GLU A 581 -0.94 8.72 -35.86
C GLU A 581 -1.02 7.66 -36.97
N SER A 582 -1.79 7.95 -38.03
CA SER A 582 -1.90 7.10 -39.23
C SER A 582 -0.73 7.37 -40.18
N PRO A 583 -0.16 6.38 -40.89
CA PRO A 583 1.00 6.62 -41.73
C PRO A 583 0.60 7.15 -43.11
N VAL A 584 1.27 8.24 -43.53
CA VAL A 584 1.44 8.67 -44.92
C VAL A 584 2.90 8.43 -45.29
N ILE A 585 3.14 7.77 -46.43
CA ILE A 585 4.46 7.38 -46.94
C ILE A 585 5.02 8.51 -47.84
N SER A 586 6.31 8.84 -47.70
CA SER A 586 7.18 9.26 -48.81
C SER A 586 8.67 9.09 -48.47
N GLU A 587 9.46 8.81 -49.50
CA GLU A 587 10.82 8.25 -49.54
C GLU A 587 11.98 9.27 -49.40
N GLU A 588 13.19 8.69 -49.22
CA GLU A 588 14.57 9.20 -49.47
C GLU A 588 15.12 10.29 -48.50
N GLU A 589 16.39 10.30 -48.04
CA GLU A 589 17.67 9.96 -48.67
C GLU A 589 18.82 9.76 -47.62
N LYS A 590 19.95 9.20 -48.06
CA LYS A 590 21.16 8.80 -47.29
C LYS A 590 22.09 9.95 -46.87
N GLY A 591 22.87 9.78 -45.79
CA GLY A 591 24.05 10.61 -45.48
C GLY A 591 24.83 10.18 -44.23
N ASP A 592 26.16 10.27 -44.30
CA ASP A 592 27.22 9.53 -43.58
C ASP A 592 27.66 10.02 -42.17
N ASP A 593 28.38 9.13 -41.48
CA ASP A 593 29.46 9.28 -40.48
C ASP A 593 29.30 10.11 -39.18
N SER A 594 29.37 9.42 -38.02
CA SER A 594 30.35 9.75 -36.96
C SER A 594 30.48 8.67 -35.87
N THR A 595 31.73 8.25 -35.68
CA THR A 595 32.42 7.47 -34.64
C THR A 595 31.80 7.45 -33.22
N ILE A 596 31.49 6.25 -32.69
CA ILE A 596 31.20 6.01 -31.26
C ILE A 596 32.10 4.88 -30.72
N VAL A 597 32.79 5.19 -29.61
CA VAL A 597 33.68 4.31 -28.85
C VAL A 597 32.85 3.31 -28.03
N PHE A 598 33.03 2.00 -28.27
CA PHE A 598 32.44 0.93 -27.46
C PHE A 598 33.47 0.33 -26.49
N SER A 599 33.16 0.35 -25.21
CA SER A 599 33.84 -0.44 -24.17
C SER A 599 33.14 -1.80 -24.03
N VAL A 600 33.88 -2.88 -24.24
CA VAL A 600 33.42 -4.27 -24.08
C VAL A 600 33.60 -4.71 -22.63
N ALA A 601 32.52 -5.17 -21.98
CA ALA A 601 32.58 -5.91 -20.73
C ALA A 601 32.16 -7.37 -20.96
N VAL A 602 33.06 -8.30 -20.64
CA VAL A 602 32.86 -9.75 -20.73
C VAL A 602 32.27 -10.26 -19.41
N MET A 603 31.12 -10.94 -19.49
CA MET A 603 30.53 -11.75 -18.40
C MET A 603 31.36 -13.01 -18.12
N ILE A 604 31.53 -13.38 -16.86
CA ILE A 604 31.79 -14.76 -16.44
C ILE A 604 30.91 -15.11 -15.22
N CYS A 605 30.07 -16.14 -15.39
CA CYS A 605 29.22 -16.78 -14.39
C CYS A 605 30.03 -17.57 -13.36
N LEU A 606 29.60 -17.61 -12.09
CA LEU A 606 29.95 -18.69 -11.16
C LEU A 606 28.74 -19.15 -10.32
N LEU A 607 28.69 -20.48 -10.15
CA LEU A 607 27.59 -21.31 -9.70
C LEU A 607 27.34 -21.31 -8.17
N VAL A 608 26.09 -21.59 -7.84
CA VAL A 608 25.45 -21.82 -6.53
C VAL A 608 26.14 -22.90 -5.68
N ALA A 609 26.21 -22.69 -4.36
CA ALA A 609 26.25 -23.79 -3.37
C ALA A 609 25.63 -23.40 -2.01
N GLU A 610 24.47 -24.03 -1.75
CA GLU A 610 23.89 -24.52 -0.49
C GLU A 610 23.81 -23.64 0.77
N GLY A 611 22.56 -23.47 1.22
CA GLY A 611 22.19 -22.70 2.39
C GLY A 611 22.71 -23.23 3.72
N ARG A 612 23.09 -22.28 4.57
CA ARG A 612 23.04 -22.31 6.04
C ARG A 612 23.17 -20.87 6.54
N ARG A 613 22.24 -20.43 7.40
CA ARG A 613 22.28 -19.13 8.09
C ARG A 613 23.59 -19.00 8.89
N SER A 614 24.42 -18.01 8.55
CA SER A 614 25.56 -17.54 9.35
C SER A 614 25.64 -16.02 9.21
N LEU A 615 25.89 -15.27 10.29
CA LEU A 615 26.12 -13.82 10.21
C LEU A 615 27.52 -13.55 9.63
N TYR A 616 27.59 -12.73 8.58
CA TYR A 616 28.83 -12.32 7.92
C TYR A 616 29.15 -10.87 8.26
N TYR A 617 30.40 -10.58 8.62
CA TYR A 617 30.93 -9.21 8.70
C TYR A 617 32.04 -9.06 7.66
N THR A 618 32.02 -7.94 6.93
CA THR A 618 33.05 -7.56 5.95
C THR A 618 33.69 -6.24 6.39
N ASN A 619 35.01 -6.22 6.55
CA ASN A 619 35.78 -4.99 6.76
C ASN A 619 36.95 -4.93 5.75
N ALA A 620 37.20 -3.73 5.22
CA ALA A 620 38.31 -3.42 4.33
C ALA A 620 39.58 -3.07 5.12
N PHE A 621 40.76 -3.48 4.63
CA PHE A 621 42.05 -3.13 5.23
C PHE A 621 42.96 -2.41 4.21
N GLU A 622 43.60 -1.33 4.64
CA GLU A 622 44.56 -0.56 3.84
C GLU A 622 46.01 -0.94 4.16
N PHE A 623 46.82 -1.17 3.13
CA PHE A 623 48.27 -1.42 3.25
C PHE A 623 49.05 -0.59 2.22
N HIS A 624 50.30 -0.23 2.55
CA HIS A 624 51.22 0.41 1.62
C HIS A 624 51.87 -0.61 0.68
N VAL A 625 52.04 -0.25 -0.60
CA VAL A 625 52.53 -1.14 -1.67
C VAL A 625 53.91 -1.75 -1.38
N ASP A 626 54.80 -1.02 -0.71
CA ASP A 626 56.13 -1.51 -0.32
C ASP A 626 56.06 -2.65 0.72
N GLU A 627 55.01 -2.72 1.53
CA GLU A 627 54.77 -3.84 2.45
C GLU A 627 54.21 -5.08 1.74
N CYS A 628 53.46 -4.90 0.64
CA CYS A 628 52.88 -6.00 -0.14
C CYS A 628 53.91 -6.76 -1.00
N LEU A 629 54.96 -6.07 -1.45
CA LEU A 629 55.98 -6.64 -2.33
C LEU A 629 57.12 -7.34 -1.55
N ALA A 630 57.26 -7.04 -0.25
CA ALA A 630 58.24 -7.67 0.61
C ALA A 630 57.61 -8.72 1.55
N ASN A 631 57.69 -9.98 1.11
CA ASN A 631 57.75 -11.17 1.96
C ASN A 631 56.42 -11.85 2.39
N ARG A 632 56.46 -13.19 2.56
CA ARG A 632 55.35 -14.14 2.83
C ARG A 632 54.62 -13.94 4.18
N THR A 633 54.68 -12.76 4.78
CA THR A 633 54.33 -12.50 6.19
C THR A 633 53.03 -11.70 6.38
N ILE A 634 52.44 -11.15 5.32
CA ILE A 634 51.15 -10.43 5.40
C ILE A 634 50.03 -11.34 5.93
N GLY A 635 49.96 -12.58 5.45
CA GLY A 635 48.99 -13.56 5.94
C GLY A 635 49.13 -13.87 7.44
N LYS A 636 50.34 -13.71 8.01
CA LYS A 636 50.59 -13.89 9.44
C LYS A 636 50.15 -12.66 10.26
N LYS A 637 50.40 -11.45 9.76
CA LYS A 637 49.98 -10.20 10.41
C LYS A 637 48.46 -10.04 10.43
N ILE A 638 47.77 -10.34 9.33
CA ILE A 638 46.29 -10.30 9.25
C ILE A 638 45.69 -11.32 10.22
N ARG A 639 46.28 -12.52 10.28
CA ARG A 639 45.91 -13.60 11.19
C ARG A 639 46.04 -13.22 12.66
N ASP A 640 47.18 -12.64 13.04
CA ASP A 640 47.46 -12.27 14.43
C ASP A 640 46.58 -11.08 14.88
N LYS A 641 46.25 -10.16 13.96
CA LYS A 641 45.35 -9.02 14.21
C LYS A 641 43.87 -9.42 14.31
N CYS A 642 43.40 -10.36 13.48
CA CYS A 642 42.06 -10.95 13.62
C CYS A 642 41.86 -11.66 14.98
N CYS A 643 42.86 -12.38 15.49
CA CYS A 643 42.73 -12.97 16.84
C CYS A 643 42.74 -11.92 17.95
N GLN A 644 43.49 -10.81 17.80
CA GLN A 644 43.51 -9.72 18.78
C GLN A 644 42.20 -8.93 18.84
N ASP A 645 41.61 -8.62 17.68
CA ASP A 645 40.44 -7.75 17.60
C ASP A 645 39.13 -8.46 17.95
N TYR A 646 39.07 -9.80 17.85
CA TYR A 646 37.82 -10.56 17.92
C TYR A 646 37.76 -11.72 18.93
N CYS A 647 38.87 -12.11 19.57
CA CYS A 647 38.86 -13.13 20.65
C CYS A 647 39.23 -12.49 22.00
N SER A 648 38.67 -13.00 23.11
CA SER A 648 38.97 -12.46 24.44
C SER A 648 40.38 -12.86 24.91
N LYS A 649 41.00 -12.10 25.83
CA LYS A 649 42.41 -12.32 26.25
C LYS A 649 42.73 -13.74 26.76
N ASN A 650 41.73 -14.56 27.11
CA ASN A 650 41.90 -15.91 27.63
C ASN A 650 41.40 -17.04 26.70
N THR A 651 41.07 -16.75 25.43
CA THR A 651 40.62 -17.78 24.46
C THR A 651 41.80 -18.30 23.61
N LYS A 652 41.94 -19.63 23.44
CA LYS A 652 42.93 -20.20 22.50
C LYS A 652 42.42 -20.08 21.06
N CYS A 653 43.27 -19.54 20.17
CA CYS A 653 42.95 -19.28 18.77
C CYS A 653 43.51 -20.39 17.86
N TYR A 654 42.65 -21.05 17.06
CA TYR A 654 43.07 -22.13 16.14
C TYR A 654 42.70 -21.79 14.68
N PHE A 655 43.57 -22.15 13.73
CA PHE A 655 43.39 -21.92 12.28
C PHE A 655 43.32 -23.24 11.50
N GLY A 656 42.24 -23.45 10.74
CA GLY A 656 42.03 -24.64 9.92
C GLY A 656 41.84 -24.32 8.44
N GLN A 657 42.33 -25.18 7.55
CA GLN A 657 42.01 -25.13 6.11
C GLN A 657 40.67 -25.86 5.85
N SER A 658 39.88 -25.34 4.92
CA SER A 658 38.50 -25.78 4.66
C SER A 658 38.33 -27.31 4.54
N ARG A 659 37.22 -27.79 5.13
CA ARG A 659 36.63 -29.14 5.11
C ARG A 659 37.16 -30.14 6.15
N ARG A 660 36.24 -30.46 7.07
CA ARG A 660 36.19 -31.60 8.01
C ARG A 660 37.34 -31.70 9.03
N TYR A 661 37.03 -31.32 10.27
CA TYR A 661 37.60 -31.96 11.47
C TYR A 661 36.48 -32.12 12.51
N PRO A 662 36.38 -33.28 13.19
CA PRO A 662 35.61 -33.39 14.42
C PRO A 662 36.47 -32.84 15.56
N LEU A 663 36.04 -31.74 16.18
CA LEU A 663 36.64 -31.31 17.45
C LEU A 663 36.16 -32.27 18.52
N LYS A 664 36.95 -33.30 18.83
CA LYS A 664 36.92 -33.92 20.15
C LYS A 664 37.77 -33.06 21.06
N ASN A 665 37.13 -32.30 21.95
CA ASN A 665 37.80 -31.69 23.08
C ASN A 665 36.95 -31.97 24.32
N ASP A 666 37.43 -32.84 25.20
CA ASP A 666 36.77 -33.24 26.46
C ASP A 666 37.08 -32.26 27.62
N SER A 667 37.37 -30.99 27.32
CA SER A 667 37.65 -29.96 28.33
C SER A 667 36.89 -28.66 28.02
N ASN A 668 36.24 -28.11 29.04
CA ASN A 668 35.37 -26.91 29.05
C ASN A 668 36.09 -25.57 28.74
N ASP A 669 37.10 -25.56 27.86
CA ASP A 669 37.75 -24.31 27.44
C ASP A 669 37.01 -23.68 26.24
N ASP A 670 36.77 -22.37 26.30
CA ASP A 670 36.25 -21.59 25.17
C ASP A 670 37.27 -21.59 24.00
N VAL A 671 36.83 -21.94 22.80
CA VAL A 671 37.69 -22.03 21.59
C VAL A 671 37.23 -21.05 20.53
N CYS A 672 38.18 -20.27 19.98
CA CYS A 672 37.95 -19.29 18.91
C CYS A 672 38.57 -19.84 17.60
N LEU A 673 37.76 -20.06 16.55
CA LEU A 673 38.20 -20.59 15.25
C LEU A 673 38.14 -19.51 14.18
N CYS A 674 39.27 -19.21 13.55
CA CYS A 674 39.36 -18.26 12.46
C CYS A 674 39.72 -19.00 11.15
N TYR A 675 38.94 -18.78 10.10
CA TYR A 675 39.19 -19.35 8.76
C TYR A 675 39.70 -18.25 7.83
N THR A 676 40.64 -18.61 6.95
CA THR A 676 40.99 -17.79 5.78
C THR A 676 40.84 -18.65 4.52
N CYS A 677 40.10 -18.17 3.53
CA CYS A 677 40.03 -18.82 2.23
C CYS A 677 41.40 -18.66 1.53
N ARG A 678 41.98 -19.75 1.02
CA ARG A 678 43.15 -19.64 0.12
C ARG A 678 42.69 -19.00 -1.19
N PRO A 679 43.33 -17.93 -1.68
CA PRO A 679 43.16 -17.53 -3.06
C PRO A 679 43.90 -18.53 -3.95
N LYS A 680 43.16 -19.38 -4.66
CA LYS A 680 43.69 -20.06 -5.85
C LYS A 680 43.52 -19.09 -7.02
N GLU A 681 44.45 -18.15 -7.12
CA GLU A 681 44.98 -17.50 -8.34
C GLU A 681 45.69 -16.23 -7.88
N TRP A 682 47.01 -16.19 -8.07
CA TRP A 682 47.80 -15.00 -7.80
C TRP A 682 47.61 -14.03 -8.97
N PHE A 683 47.09 -12.84 -8.70
CA PHE A 683 47.13 -11.73 -9.65
C PHE A 683 48.59 -11.46 -10.05
N ARG A 684 48.94 -11.71 -11.31
CA ARG A 684 50.12 -11.08 -11.94
C ARG A 684 49.67 -9.70 -12.40
N VAL A 685 49.92 -8.68 -11.57
CA VAL A 685 49.79 -7.28 -11.99
C VAL A 685 50.89 -7.01 -13.02
N ARG A 686 50.53 -6.98 -14.30
CA ARG A 686 51.37 -6.42 -15.37
C ARG A 686 50.85 -5.01 -15.65
N ASN A 687 51.27 -4.05 -14.83
CA ASN A 687 51.43 -2.63 -15.16
C ASN A 687 52.15 -1.94 -13.99
N ARG A 688 52.99 -0.94 -14.30
CA ARG A 688 53.82 -0.22 -13.31
C ARG A 688 52.93 0.58 -12.36
N ILE A 689 52.80 0.12 -11.12
CA ILE A 689 52.26 0.89 -9.99
C ILE A 689 53.46 1.59 -9.31
N SER A 690 53.29 2.83 -8.86
CA SER A 690 54.36 3.61 -8.24
C SER A 690 54.47 3.29 -6.74
N SER A 691 55.64 3.48 -6.13
CA SER A 691 55.92 3.11 -4.73
C SER A 691 55.13 3.89 -3.67
N ASN A 692 54.32 4.88 -4.07
CA ASN A 692 53.53 5.72 -3.16
C ASN A 692 52.03 5.43 -3.16
N ASP A 693 51.58 4.41 -3.90
CA ASP A 693 50.16 4.06 -3.98
C ASP A 693 49.73 3.20 -2.74
N THR A 694 48.49 3.40 -2.28
CA THR A 694 47.85 2.58 -1.24
C THR A 694 46.93 1.56 -1.91
N VAL A 695 46.98 0.30 -1.49
CA VAL A 695 46.09 -0.75 -2.04
C VAL A 695 45.12 -1.22 -0.96
N THR A 696 43.83 -1.07 -1.25
CA THR A 696 42.75 -1.65 -0.44
C THR A 696 42.48 -3.07 -0.94
N ILE A 697 42.62 -4.06 -0.05
CA ILE A 697 42.35 -5.46 -0.39
C ILE A 697 41.15 -5.92 0.44
N ASP A 698 40.03 -6.17 -0.24
CA ASP A 698 38.84 -6.77 0.37
C ASP A 698 39.02 -8.29 0.47
N PHE A 699 38.99 -8.81 1.69
CA PHE A 699 39.02 -10.24 1.95
C PHE A 699 37.61 -10.79 2.19
N PRO A 700 37.24 -11.89 1.53
CA PRO A 700 35.97 -12.53 1.77
C PRO A 700 36.02 -13.31 3.09
N TYR A 701 35.28 -12.80 4.09
CA TYR A 701 34.72 -13.47 5.27
C TYR A 701 35.69 -13.84 6.42
N CYS A 702 35.44 -13.25 7.60
CA CYS A 702 35.75 -13.88 8.89
C CYS A 702 34.44 -14.37 9.53
N THR A 703 34.39 -15.63 9.96
CA THR A 703 33.23 -16.22 10.65
C THR A 703 33.55 -16.38 12.13
N ILE A 704 32.75 -15.79 13.01
CA ILE A 704 32.86 -15.95 14.46
C ILE A 704 31.72 -16.86 14.93
N LEU A 705 32.05 -17.97 15.60
CA LEU A 705 31.08 -18.80 16.31
C LEU A 705 31.14 -18.45 17.80
N LEU A 706 30.08 -17.83 18.33
CA LEU A 706 29.91 -17.65 19.78
C LEU A 706 29.03 -18.80 20.32
N PRO A 707 29.40 -19.45 21.43
CA PRO A 707 28.60 -20.54 21.97
C PRO A 707 27.34 -20.00 22.66
N ARG A 708 26.16 -20.31 22.11
CA ARG A 708 24.95 -20.43 22.94
C ARG A 708 24.90 -21.84 23.50
N ARG A 709 24.66 -21.94 24.81
CA ARG A 709 24.49 -23.17 25.59
C ARG A 709 23.73 -24.24 24.79
N ALA A 710 24.43 -25.28 24.41
CA ALA A 710 23.81 -26.51 23.92
C ALA A 710 23.21 -27.23 25.12
N ASN A 711 21.89 -27.09 25.35
CA ASN A 711 21.12 -28.06 26.13
C ASN A 711 19.60 -28.00 25.97
N GLU A 712 19.04 -27.15 25.10
CA GLU A 712 17.59 -27.15 24.86
C GLU A 712 17.33 -27.12 23.36
N LEU A 713 16.69 -28.18 22.84
CA LEU A 713 16.20 -28.45 21.46
C LEU A 713 16.86 -29.64 20.75
N CYS A 714 16.78 -30.82 21.37
CA CYS A 714 16.74 -32.12 20.66
C CYS A 714 15.88 -33.08 21.49
N HIS A 715 14.59 -33.24 21.15
CA HIS A 715 13.80 -34.37 21.65
C HIS A 715 13.95 -35.54 20.68
N GLY A 716 14.79 -36.51 21.03
CA GLY A 716 14.88 -37.80 20.33
C GLY A 716 14.19 -38.91 21.12
N TYR A 717 13.53 -39.85 20.42
CA TYR A 717 12.94 -41.05 21.00
C TYR A 717 13.66 -42.31 20.50
N CYS A 718 13.71 -43.34 21.33
CA CYS A 718 14.26 -44.65 20.97
C CYS A 718 13.19 -45.51 20.27
N ASN A 719 13.59 -46.45 19.41
CA ASN A 719 12.65 -47.39 18.78
C ASN A 719 11.91 -48.17 19.87
N GLY A 720 10.60 -47.93 20.00
CA GLY A 720 9.76 -48.47 21.08
C GLY A 720 9.05 -47.40 21.92
N GLY A 721 9.39 -46.11 21.79
CA GLY A 721 8.61 -45.01 22.39
C GLY A 721 9.08 -44.53 23.77
N GLU A 722 10.23 -44.99 24.28
CA GLU A 722 10.81 -44.48 25.52
C GLU A 722 11.69 -43.23 25.30
N LYS A 723 11.83 -42.40 26.35
CA LYS A 723 12.59 -41.14 26.35
C LYS A 723 14.11 -41.39 26.47
N CYS A 724 14.91 -40.74 25.62
CA CYS A 724 16.38 -40.81 25.62
C CYS A 724 16.94 -39.89 26.74
N GLU A 725 17.63 -40.44 27.74
CA GLU A 725 18.38 -39.69 28.77
C GLU A 725 19.89 -39.83 28.53
N ASN A 726 20.63 -38.72 28.48
CA ASN A 726 22.08 -38.67 28.28
C ASN A 726 22.61 -39.45 27.04
N GLY A 727 21.80 -39.54 25.97
CA GLY A 727 22.23 -40.11 24.69
C GLY A 727 22.27 -41.64 24.61
N ARG A 728 21.62 -42.34 25.55
CA ARG A 728 21.46 -43.81 25.54
C ARG A 728 19.99 -44.17 25.77
N CYS A 729 19.54 -45.23 25.10
CA CYS A 729 18.25 -45.87 25.38
C CYS A 729 18.45 -46.86 26.53
N GLY A 730 17.72 -46.73 27.64
CA GLY A 730 17.85 -47.65 28.77
C GLY A 730 17.21 -49.00 28.45
N VAL A 731 17.86 -50.11 28.84
CA VAL A 731 17.16 -51.40 29.05
C VAL A 731 17.78 -52.10 30.26
N ASP A 732 16.90 -52.68 31.08
CA ASP A 732 17.19 -53.58 32.20
C ASP A 732 18.05 -54.80 31.81
N SER A 733 18.68 -55.35 32.83
CA SER A 733 19.72 -56.39 32.88
C SER A 733 19.67 -57.55 31.86
N ASN A 734 20.86 -57.86 31.33
CA ASN A 734 21.34 -59.12 30.72
C ASN A 734 21.31 -59.32 29.19
N ASP A 735 21.64 -58.30 28.39
CA ASP A 735 22.18 -58.56 27.04
C ASP A 735 23.18 -57.48 26.59
N GLU A 736 24.38 -57.88 26.13
CA GLU A 736 25.47 -57.00 25.74
C GLU A 736 25.30 -56.48 24.30
N ARG A 737 24.28 -55.63 24.04
CA ARG A 737 24.26 -54.71 22.88
C ARG A 737 23.52 -53.41 23.24
N THR A 738 24.26 -52.31 23.39
CA THR A 738 23.68 -50.97 23.60
C THR A 738 23.65 -50.18 22.29
N ASP A 739 22.45 -49.90 21.78
CA ASP A 739 22.23 -49.05 20.60
C ASP A 739 22.32 -47.54 20.95
N ARG A 740 22.82 -46.73 20.01
CA ARG A 740 22.90 -45.26 20.13
C ARG A 740 21.64 -44.60 19.54
N CYS A 741 21.17 -43.50 20.13
CA CYS A 741 20.01 -42.73 19.62
C CYS A 741 20.26 -42.29 18.15
N VAL A 742 19.37 -42.67 17.22
CA VAL A 742 19.46 -42.34 15.79
C VAL A 742 18.53 -41.17 15.47
N CYS A 743 19.07 -40.05 14.98
CA CYS A 743 18.28 -38.97 14.40
C CYS A 743 17.84 -39.35 12.98
N HIS A 744 16.56 -39.68 12.78
CA HIS A 744 16.04 -39.86 11.43
C HIS A 744 15.90 -38.51 10.70
N LYS A 745 16.33 -38.50 9.43
CA LYS A 745 16.09 -37.45 8.45
C LYS A 745 14.60 -37.13 8.37
N CYS A 746 14.24 -35.85 8.26
CA CYS A 746 12.89 -35.44 7.84
C CYS A 746 12.56 -36.07 6.47
N PRO A 747 11.36 -36.66 6.28
CA PRO A 747 10.92 -37.16 4.99
C PRO A 747 10.58 -36.00 4.02
N PRO A 748 10.57 -36.25 2.69
CA PRO A 748 10.15 -35.26 1.70
C PRO A 748 8.66 -34.92 1.91
N HIS A 749 8.31 -33.63 1.87
CA HIS A 749 6.94 -33.18 2.09
C HIS A 749 5.99 -33.64 0.99
N ASP A 750 4.94 -34.32 1.42
CA ASP A 750 3.69 -34.65 0.74
C ASP A 750 2.80 -33.39 0.61
N ASP A 751 2.08 -33.27 -0.51
CA ASP A 751 1.28 -32.11 -0.95
C ASP A 751 -0.07 -31.92 -0.21
N ASN A 752 -0.23 -32.35 1.04
CA ASN A 752 -1.54 -32.29 1.74
C ASN A 752 -1.47 -31.96 3.24
N PHE A 753 -0.85 -30.83 3.60
CA PHE A 753 -0.99 -30.26 4.95
C PHE A 753 -1.51 -28.82 4.90
N GLN A 754 -2.81 -28.67 5.16
CA GLN A 754 -3.44 -27.38 5.49
C GLN A 754 -3.14 -27.04 6.95
N PRO A 755 -2.64 -25.84 7.27
CA PRO A 755 -2.70 -25.32 8.63
C PRO A 755 -4.06 -24.65 8.85
N VAL A 756 -4.84 -25.21 9.77
CA VAL A 756 -5.98 -24.52 10.41
C VAL A 756 -5.40 -23.42 11.28
N PHE A 757 -5.56 -22.16 10.86
CA PHE A 757 -5.33 -21.00 11.72
C PHE A 757 -6.67 -20.57 12.31
N ASP A 758 -6.77 -20.63 13.63
CA ASP A 758 -7.87 -20.12 14.43
C ASP A 758 -7.76 -18.58 14.52
N PRO A 759 -8.74 -17.81 13.99
CA PRO A 759 -8.68 -16.36 13.94
C PRO A 759 -9.30 -15.74 15.20
N MET A 760 -8.57 -15.79 16.31
CA MET A 760 -8.70 -14.83 17.42
C MET A 760 -7.32 -14.69 18.04
N PHE A 761 -6.59 -13.61 17.73
CA PHE A 761 -5.74 -12.82 18.63
C PHE A 761 -4.90 -11.77 17.88
#